data_AF-A0A3P8SEA3-F1
#
_entry.id   AF-A0A3P8SEA3-F1
#
_cell.length_a   1.000
_cell.length_b   1.000
_cell.length_c   1.000
_cell.angle_alpha   90.00
_cell.angle_beta   90.00
_cell.angle_gamma   90.00
#
_symmetry.space_group_name_H-M   'P 1'
#
loop_
_entity.id
_entity.type
_entity.pdbx_description
1 polymer ?
#
loop_
_entity_poly.entity_id
_entity_poly.type
_entity_poly.pdbx_seq_one_letter_code
_entity_poly.pdbx_strand_id
1 'polypeptide(L)'
;MAEMKEKKIKREERHRDTWDPFQLNPVGAEKEGSRTCFRLAQYLVAVFVGLAVLTSAVIAKGSLLVLTTLSSPKSMRSEKEQQFYMLMLVFCLVCPNFLVFLKSLWRCAFKSFVRPNMRTMAFICAIECLVSLGTSVLVLVVMPEFDVLTNLFISGGVCITSAILQIIFKLQRESWRIVFPICSLLLTIAGYCLLGMDYYVRVHSHVDGETANSFKFVAIGICASLLVSLCWWENPLQATNRVQDTLSELDGFRDFVFIISSILRVIFYCILSQAFCSAACHWFGVVACKIHAVRMSFALPVCCTGPAVLLVGLILFITQAQTLGGDKTMSITGDFSSVFSYINFMLRINTTPMALLEVTNSICQTSLNSYYLQWPFSMLALEGVCMWSGFVTCTYYVWKIKVQRIERTSQLFVRRLYESVFIDQSLLLNTKMKVARAKNQASHDEIQDCVIYLCATMWHETYDEMLKILTSMFRLDRYRGDPKEEHSDYFNFECHIYVDDAFTGEDVPERRLVNSYVEDLIHVVVEVYRVFTNKEPDDVSIIETPYGGRLMLVMPEGNMLYIHLKDKRRIRNKKRWSQIMYLYYLLGWKGYIVKNPQKINTRRSSLISVDGEIFLPQFENDNKRKFISDDNTYILALDGDTDFHPKAVILLVDRLRMYDNVGAACGRIHPTGMGPMVWYQKFEYAVGHWLQKTAEHVFGSVLCSPGCFSLFRGSALMDDSVLKRYTTTSTRASEYVQYDQGEDRWLCTLLLQQGWRVEYNAASDAYTNSPQEFKEFYNQRRRWGPSTLANTLDLLHSGAETVKRNTSISRLYIFYQMFTVGSSILGPASVTLMVAGAFQFVFKIAGTLSIIIASIPPVLYFIVCFVAKPNNQITIAAIMSVLYAFLMTASFFSIIGDMVVQGTFLTPTGVFLVSMAIMYLVTALLHPQEFTMLIYGLMYFICIPSGYLLLTIYSLVNMNIVTWGTRESNKTEGEVKKQHNLLCDRNCRICCWDMKLQVLLPDNWVYPVKEEFLKKLTYANLKKNLKEQIWYTLRNKNEDDVCEELVLMLTDTLNGELSAVGPEDVLTDLQVEQLQHELTQQARHILKTNGMNRLEKRVKRAIEKTLTAPKVQKLDEKDFWNKLIDRYLAPIKNTKQHEEEVTKELKSLRNKAVFLYFIINVLWVVATFFLQAIGNDIISIKIPKLHSNGTPSGEFLKVEPLSLMFLLSFAVLLFIQFLAMLYHRYKHAEFTSFQILLFPAVKI
;
A
#
# COMPACT_ATOMS: atom_id res chain seq x y z
N MET A 1 -8.38 37.37 6.34
CA MET A 1 -9.56 36.46 6.38
C MET A 1 -10.01 36.02 4.98
N ALA A 2 -10.27 36.94 4.03
CA ALA A 2 -10.65 36.58 2.65
C ALA A 2 -9.69 35.58 1.98
N GLU A 3 -8.38 35.82 2.09
CA GLU A 3 -7.31 34.93 1.60
C GLU A 3 -7.36 33.51 2.19
N MET A 4 -7.78 33.34 3.46
CA MET A 4 -8.03 32.01 4.05
C MET A 4 -9.26 31.35 3.45
N LYS A 5 -10.31 32.12 3.16
CA LYS A 5 -11.51 31.63 2.46
C LYS A 5 -11.15 31.18 1.04
N GLU A 6 -10.32 31.94 0.33
CA GLU A 6 -9.83 31.62 -1.01
C GLU A 6 -8.88 30.41 -1.01
N LYS A 7 -7.95 30.33 -0.05
CA LYS A 7 -7.09 29.14 0.17
C LYS A 7 -7.90 27.90 0.56
N LYS A 8 -9.03 28.07 1.29
CA LYS A 8 -9.98 26.98 1.58
C LYS A 8 -10.72 26.53 0.34
N ILE A 9 -11.26 27.44 -0.47
CA ILE A 9 -11.89 27.11 -1.76
C ILE A 9 -10.89 26.42 -2.70
N LYS A 10 -9.67 26.94 -2.84
CA LYS A 10 -8.56 26.33 -3.60
C LYS A 10 -7.98 25.05 -2.98
N ARG A 11 -8.42 24.63 -1.79
CA ARG A 11 -8.24 23.28 -1.22
C ARG A 11 -9.46 22.41 -1.51
N GLU A 12 -10.68 22.91 -1.32
CA GLU A 12 -11.94 22.21 -1.58
C GLU A 12 -12.11 21.84 -3.07
N GLU A 13 -11.71 22.70 -4.00
CA GLU A 13 -11.66 22.39 -5.44
C GLU A 13 -10.64 21.30 -5.76
N ARG A 14 -9.43 21.38 -5.21
CA ARG A 14 -8.41 20.33 -5.37
C ARG A 14 -8.85 19.00 -4.73
N HIS A 15 -9.58 19.04 -3.61
CA HIS A 15 -10.02 17.82 -2.95
C HIS A 15 -11.05 17.01 -3.75
N ARG A 16 -11.84 17.65 -4.64
CA ARG A 16 -12.84 16.94 -5.47
C ARG A 16 -12.23 15.89 -6.40
N ASP A 17 -11.01 16.10 -6.91
CA ASP A 17 -10.32 15.15 -7.79
C ASP A 17 -9.51 14.06 -7.03
N THR A 18 -9.25 14.26 -5.72
CA THR A 18 -8.22 13.48 -4.98
C THR A 18 -8.68 12.15 -4.35
N TRP A 19 -9.86 11.62 -4.70
CA TRP A 19 -10.28 10.30 -4.20
C TRP A 19 -10.82 9.33 -5.27
N ASP A 20 -10.07 9.16 -6.36
CA ASP A 20 -10.13 7.98 -7.23
C ASP A 20 -8.90 7.09 -6.98
N PRO A 21 -8.99 5.99 -6.18
CA PRO A 21 -7.85 5.20 -5.68
C PRO A 21 -7.02 4.39 -6.71
N PHE A 22 -6.84 4.90 -7.92
CA PHE A 22 -6.42 4.14 -9.11
C PHE A 22 -5.32 4.86 -9.92
N GLN A 23 -4.50 5.75 -9.33
CA GLN A 23 -3.37 6.34 -10.06
C GLN A 23 -2.26 5.29 -10.20
N LEU A 24 -2.20 4.65 -11.37
CA LEU A 24 -1.25 3.58 -11.71
C LEU A 24 0.22 4.04 -11.55
N ASN A 25 0.52 5.23 -12.05
CA ASN A 25 1.88 5.67 -12.31
C ASN A 25 2.26 6.96 -11.54
N PRO A 26 3.50 7.06 -11.00
CA PRO A 26 4.14 8.36 -10.81
C PRO A 26 4.42 9.03 -12.16
N VAL A 27 4.41 10.36 -12.19
CA VAL A 27 4.94 11.14 -13.31
C VAL A 27 6.47 11.03 -13.26
N GLY A 28 7.02 10.07 -14.00
CA GLY A 28 8.45 9.76 -14.02
C GLY A 28 8.78 8.38 -14.61
N ALA A 29 7.91 7.39 -14.39
CA ALA A 29 8.11 5.99 -14.80
C ALA A 29 8.19 5.73 -16.33
N GLU A 30 8.12 6.76 -17.17
CA GLU A 30 8.33 6.66 -18.63
C GLU A 30 9.80 6.83 -19.07
N LYS A 31 10.71 7.27 -18.16
CA LYS A 31 12.12 7.57 -18.47
C LYS A 31 13.11 6.42 -18.19
N GLU A 32 12.71 5.29 -17.58
CA GLU A 32 13.63 4.14 -17.40
C GLU A 32 14.11 3.56 -18.74
N GLY A 33 15.44 3.52 -18.94
CA GLY A 33 16.09 2.97 -20.13
C GLY A 33 16.00 1.45 -20.23
N SER A 34 14.85 0.93 -20.66
CA SER A 34 14.58 -0.51 -20.63
C SER A 34 15.58 -1.34 -21.46
N ARG A 35 16.25 -2.30 -20.79
CA ARG A 35 17.21 -3.24 -21.40
C ARG A 35 16.55 -4.01 -22.55
N THR A 36 17.32 -4.38 -23.58
CA THR A 36 16.80 -4.97 -24.83
C THR A 36 15.89 -6.19 -24.60
N CYS A 37 16.25 -7.07 -23.66
CA CYS A 37 15.42 -8.22 -23.27
C CYS A 37 14.09 -7.82 -22.61
N PHE A 38 14.06 -6.74 -21.83
CA PHE A 38 12.83 -6.23 -21.22
C PHE A 38 11.92 -5.59 -22.27
N ARG A 39 12.50 -4.87 -23.25
CA ARG A 39 11.79 -4.39 -24.43
C ARG A 39 11.18 -5.53 -25.24
N LEU A 40 11.94 -6.61 -25.47
CA LEU A 40 11.45 -7.79 -26.19
C LEU A 40 10.34 -8.52 -25.41
N ALA A 41 10.46 -8.64 -24.09
CA ALA A 41 9.38 -9.15 -23.24
C ALA A 41 8.14 -8.24 -23.25
N GLN A 42 8.29 -6.91 -23.21
CA GLN A 42 7.18 -5.95 -23.36
C GLN A 42 6.48 -6.11 -24.72
N TYR A 43 7.22 -6.31 -25.82
CA TYR A 43 6.63 -6.59 -27.13
C TYR A 43 5.91 -7.96 -27.16
N LEU A 44 6.49 -9.01 -26.58
CA LEU A 44 5.82 -10.32 -26.49
C LEU A 44 4.52 -10.26 -25.68
N VAL A 45 4.52 -9.57 -24.53
CA VAL A 45 3.30 -9.41 -23.72
C VAL A 45 2.29 -8.48 -24.41
N ALA A 46 2.74 -7.43 -25.12
CA ALA A 46 1.86 -6.59 -25.92
C ALA A 46 1.19 -7.37 -27.07
N VAL A 47 1.94 -8.25 -27.74
CA VAL A 47 1.40 -9.16 -28.78
C VAL A 47 0.44 -10.18 -28.15
N PHE A 48 0.83 -10.84 -27.06
CA PHE A 48 -0.03 -11.82 -26.37
C PHE A 48 -1.36 -11.21 -25.89
N VAL A 49 -1.31 -10.04 -25.24
CA VAL A 49 -2.52 -9.36 -24.75
C VAL A 49 -3.32 -8.75 -25.91
N GLY A 50 -2.67 -8.28 -26.98
CA GLY A 50 -3.33 -7.85 -28.21
C GLY A 50 -4.11 -8.99 -28.88
N LEU A 51 -3.51 -10.18 -28.98
CA LEU A 51 -4.15 -11.40 -29.45
C LEU A 51 -5.28 -11.84 -28.51
N ALA A 52 -5.08 -11.81 -27.19
CA ALA A 52 -6.11 -12.19 -26.22
C ALA A 52 -7.35 -11.28 -26.32
N VAL A 53 -7.16 -9.96 -26.43
CA VAL A 53 -8.28 -9.02 -26.64
C VAL A 53 -8.95 -9.27 -27.99
N LEU A 54 -8.18 -9.40 -29.09
CA LEU A 54 -8.72 -9.70 -30.42
C LEU A 54 -9.58 -10.97 -30.41
N THR A 55 -9.05 -12.07 -29.90
CA THR A 55 -9.75 -13.36 -29.79
C THR A 55 -11.01 -13.23 -28.94
N SER A 56 -10.95 -12.53 -27.80
CA SER A 56 -12.13 -12.34 -26.94
C SER A 56 -13.23 -11.47 -27.59
N ALA A 57 -12.85 -10.46 -28.39
CA ALA A 57 -13.78 -9.63 -29.14
C ALA A 57 -14.40 -10.38 -30.34
N VAL A 58 -13.60 -11.16 -31.07
CA VAL A 58 -14.07 -12.06 -32.14
C VAL A 58 -15.06 -13.09 -31.59
N ILE A 59 -14.76 -13.71 -30.45
CA ILE A 59 -15.67 -14.65 -29.78
C ILE A 59 -16.97 -13.95 -29.35
N ALA A 60 -16.90 -12.78 -28.71
CA ALA A 60 -18.09 -12.06 -28.24
C ALA A 60 -19.00 -11.59 -29.39
N LYS A 61 -18.43 -11.17 -30.52
CA LYS A 61 -19.18 -10.74 -31.71
C LYS A 61 -19.72 -11.93 -32.50
N GLY A 62 -18.95 -13.01 -32.62
CA GLY A 62 -19.40 -14.26 -33.23
C GLY A 62 -20.54 -14.94 -32.44
N SER A 63 -20.45 -14.99 -31.12
CA SER A 63 -21.49 -15.62 -30.30
C SER A 63 -22.81 -14.83 -30.28
N LEU A 64 -22.74 -13.49 -30.39
CA LEU A 64 -23.92 -12.64 -30.63
C LEU A 64 -24.62 -13.03 -31.93
N LEU A 65 -23.88 -13.09 -33.04
CA LEU A 65 -24.42 -13.39 -34.37
C LEU A 65 -25.02 -14.81 -34.45
N VAL A 66 -24.38 -15.79 -33.83
CA VAL A 66 -24.92 -17.15 -33.70
C VAL A 66 -26.24 -17.13 -32.92
N LEU A 67 -26.31 -16.44 -31.78
CA LEU A 67 -27.54 -16.34 -31.00
C LEU A 67 -28.68 -15.65 -31.77
N THR A 68 -28.41 -14.59 -32.54
CA THR A 68 -29.44 -13.94 -33.39
C THR A 68 -29.96 -14.84 -34.50
N THR A 69 -29.11 -15.71 -35.08
CA THR A 69 -29.57 -16.70 -36.06
C THR A 69 -30.40 -17.82 -35.43
N LEU A 70 -30.05 -18.27 -34.22
CA LEU A 70 -30.78 -19.32 -33.49
C LEU A 70 -32.12 -18.86 -32.90
N SER A 71 -32.33 -17.54 -32.76
CA SER A 71 -33.63 -16.93 -32.42
C SER A 71 -34.48 -16.53 -33.63
N SER A 72 -33.98 -16.70 -34.86
CA SER A 72 -34.67 -16.24 -36.07
C SER A 72 -35.96 -17.01 -36.32
N PRO A 73 -37.06 -16.37 -36.77
CA PRO A 73 -38.24 -17.09 -37.27
C PRO A 73 -37.94 -18.01 -38.46
N LYS A 74 -36.83 -17.77 -39.17
CA LYS A 74 -36.33 -18.58 -40.31
C LYS A 74 -35.43 -19.74 -39.88
N SER A 75 -35.21 -19.93 -38.57
CA SER A 75 -34.44 -21.04 -37.99
C SER A 75 -35.13 -22.40 -38.21
N MET A 76 -34.36 -23.48 -38.33
CA MET A 76 -34.89 -24.86 -38.40
C MET A 76 -35.22 -25.47 -37.03
N ARG A 77 -35.18 -24.65 -35.96
CA ARG A 77 -35.50 -25.03 -34.58
C ARG A 77 -36.99 -25.04 -34.31
N SER A 78 -37.39 -25.77 -33.26
CA SER A 78 -38.75 -25.65 -32.73
C SER A 78 -38.98 -24.28 -32.08
N GLU A 79 -40.22 -23.77 -32.09
CA GLU A 79 -40.59 -22.47 -31.49
C GLU A 79 -40.13 -22.33 -30.03
N LYS A 80 -40.12 -23.44 -29.27
CA LYS A 80 -39.68 -23.47 -27.86
C LYS A 80 -38.15 -23.28 -27.72
N GLU A 81 -37.37 -23.78 -28.68
CA GLU A 81 -35.93 -23.52 -28.73
C GLU A 81 -35.64 -22.09 -29.20
N GLN A 82 -36.38 -21.59 -30.21
CA GLN A 82 -36.27 -20.20 -30.67
C GLN A 82 -36.56 -19.22 -29.51
N GLN A 83 -37.62 -19.45 -28.74
CA GLN A 83 -37.95 -18.70 -27.51
C GLN A 83 -36.84 -18.77 -26.45
N PHE A 84 -36.17 -19.92 -26.31
CA PHE A 84 -35.02 -20.08 -25.40
C PHE A 84 -33.80 -19.27 -25.88
N TYR A 85 -33.46 -19.31 -27.17
CA TYR A 85 -32.36 -18.50 -27.71
C TYR A 85 -32.67 -17.00 -27.69
N MET A 86 -33.93 -16.61 -27.89
CA MET A 86 -34.42 -15.24 -27.69
C MET A 86 -34.18 -14.78 -26.24
N LEU A 87 -34.49 -15.62 -25.24
CA LEU A 87 -34.20 -15.35 -23.83
C LEU A 87 -32.69 -15.24 -23.55
N MET A 88 -31.85 -16.02 -24.25
CA MET A 88 -30.39 -15.90 -24.16
C MET A 88 -29.87 -14.58 -24.75
N LEU A 89 -30.46 -14.05 -25.84
CA LEU A 89 -30.12 -12.72 -26.37
C LEU A 89 -30.54 -11.60 -25.42
N VAL A 90 -31.76 -11.67 -24.90
CA VAL A 90 -32.28 -10.78 -23.86
C VAL A 90 -31.26 -10.71 -22.71
N PHE A 91 -30.74 -11.84 -22.20
CA PHE A 91 -29.66 -11.82 -21.20
C PHE A 91 -28.39 -11.05 -21.59
N CYS A 92 -27.93 -11.16 -22.85
CA CYS A 92 -26.66 -10.59 -23.31
C CYS A 92 -26.58 -9.07 -23.10
N LEU A 93 -27.74 -8.40 -23.10
CA LEU A 93 -27.89 -6.97 -22.88
C LEU A 93 -27.80 -6.56 -21.38
N VAL A 94 -28.15 -7.43 -20.42
CA VAL A 94 -28.22 -7.04 -19.00
C VAL A 94 -27.05 -7.40 -18.12
N CYS A 95 -26.45 -8.58 -18.24
CA CYS A 95 -25.48 -8.99 -17.22
C CYS A 95 -24.34 -7.97 -16.97
N PRO A 96 -23.76 -7.33 -18.02
CA PRO A 96 -22.76 -6.29 -17.83
C PRO A 96 -23.33 -5.05 -17.10
N ASN A 97 -24.56 -4.65 -17.40
CA ASN A 97 -25.26 -3.58 -16.70
C ASN A 97 -25.55 -3.95 -15.23
N PHE A 98 -25.88 -5.20 -14.91
CA PHE A 98 -26.05 -5.67 -13.53
C PHE A 98 -24.73 -5.67 -12.72
N LEU A 99 -23.63 -6.12 -13.34
CA LEU A 99 -22.30 -6.05 -12.72
C LEU A 99 -21.85 -4.61 -12.49
N VAL A 100 -22.23 -3.68 -13.38
CA VAL A 100 -22.02 -2.24 -13.22
C VAL A 100 -22.90 -1.64 -12.12
N PHE A 101 -24.17 -2.07 -11.99
CA PHE A 101 -25.03 -1.72 -10.86
C PHE A 101 -24.36 -2.09 -9.54
N LEU A 102 -23.95 -3.36 -9.35
CA LEU A 102 -23.29 -3.82 -8.13
C LEU A 102 -22.00 -3.04 -7.82
N LYS A 103 -21.16 -2.79 -8.83
CA LYS A 103 -19.90 -2.02 -8.72
C LYS A 103 -20.15 -0.54 -8.38
N SER A 104 -21.25 0.04 -8.84
CA SER A 104 -21.63 1.44 -8.61
C SER A 104 -22.33 1.60 -7.26
N LEU A 105 -23.20 0.65 -6.89
CA LEU A 105 -23.80 0.51 -5.56
C LEU A 105 -22.73 0.37 -4.48
N TRP A 106 -21.73 -0.49 -4.69
CA TRP A 106 -20.54 -0.58 -3.84
C TRP A 106 -19.85 0.78 -3.72
N ARG A 107 -19.60 1.48 -4.83
CA ARG A 107 -18.98 2.82 -4.78
C ARG A 107 -19.84 3.82 -3.98
N CYS A 108 -21.15 3.93 -4.21
CA CYS A 108 -22.00 4.85 -3.44
C CYS A 108 -22.20 4.45 -1.96
N ALA A 109 -22.00 3.18 -1.61
CA ALA A 109 -22.04 2.71 -0.23
C ALA A 109 -20.71 2.96 0.52
N PHE A 110 -19.58 2.71 -0.14
CA PHE A 110 -18.23 2.83 0.44
C PHE A 110 -17.56 4.20 0.23
N LYS A 111 -18.16 5.13 -0.53
CA LYS A 111 -17.65 6.50 -0.78
C LYS A 111 -18.57 7.60 -0.26
N SER A 112 -18.00 8.76 0.05
CA SER A 112 -18.76 10.01 0.18
C SER A 112 -19.29 10.47 -1.20
N PHE A 113 -20.50 11.00 -1.24
CA PHE A 113 -21.24 11.29 -2.47
C PHE A 113 -21.97 12.64 -2.38
N VAL A 114 -21.95 13.41 -3.48
CA VAL A 114 -22.66 14.69 -3.60
C VAL A 114 -24.02 14.46 -4.23
N ARG A 115 -25.10 15.03 -3.67
CA ARG A 115 -26.46 14.86 -4.20
C ARG A 115 -26.57 15.41 -5.64
N PRO A 116 -27.25 14.69 -6.56
CA PRO A 116 -27.30 15.07 -7.96
C PRO A 116 -28.24 16.25 -8.24
N ASN A 117 -27.94 17.02 -9.27
CA ASN A 117 -28.84 18.03 -9.82
C ASN A 117 -29.98 17.34 -10.59
N MET A 118 -31.23 17.49 -10.13
CA MET A 118 -32.39 16.77 -10.69
C MET A 118 -32.66 17.09 -12.17
N ARG A 119 -32.32 18.30 -12.64
CA ARG A 119 -32.47 18.67 -14.06
C ARG A 119 -31.47 17.92 -14.93
N THR A 120 -30.20 17.91 -14.50
CA THR A 120 -29.11 17.17 -15.16
C THR A 120 -29.38 15.67 -15.14
N MET A 121 -29.89 15.13 -14.02
CA MET A 121 -30.31 13.72 -13.90
C MET A 121 -31.39 13.34 -14.92
N ALA A 122 -32.47 14.13 -15.02
CA ALA A 122 -33.57 13.85 -15.94
C ALA A 122 -33.12 13.84 -17.42
N PHE A 123 -32.23 14.76 -17.80
CA PHE A 123 -31.65 14.82 -19.15
C PHE A 123 -30.84 13.56 -19.49
N ILE A 124 -30.00 13.07 -18.57
CA ILE A 124 -29.23 11.84 -18.80
C ILE A 124 -30.17 10.63 -18.92
N CYS A 125 -31.14 10.50 -18.01
CA CYS A 125 -32.09 9.41 -18.05
C CYS A 125 -32.88 9.36 -19.36
N ALA A 126 -33.24 10.52 -19.94
CA ALA A 126 -33.89 10.57 -21.25
C ALA A 126 -33.00 9.99 -22.38
N ILE A 127 -31.71 10.36 -22.41
CA ILE A 127 -30.75 9.82 -23.40
C ILE A 127 -30.52 8.32 -23.17
N GLU A 128 -30.37 7.89 -21.92
CA GLU A 128 -30.19 6.47 -21.57
C GLU A 128 -31.38 5.60 -21.95
N CYS A 129 -32.62 6.10 -21.78
CA CYS A 129 -33.83 5.42 -22.25
C CYS A 129 -33.89 5.32 -23.78
N LEU A 130 -33.53 6.39 -24.51
CA LEU A 130 -33.48 6.36 -25.99
C LEU A 130 -32.43 5.38 -26.51
N VAL A 131 -31.25 5.35 -25.89
CA VAL A 131 -30.17 4.38 -26.19
C VAL A 131 -30.63 2.95 -25.91
N SER A 132 -31.21 2.67 -24.74
CA SER A 132 -31.67 1.32 -24.37
C SER A 132 -32.85 0.85 -25.23
N LEU A 133 -33.70 1.76 -25.70
CA LEU A 133 -34.75 1.45 -26.67
C LEU A 133 -34.14 1.09 -28.03
N GLY A 134 -33.14 1.86 -28.49
CA GLY A 134 -32.40 1.57 -29.71
C GLY A 134 -31.72 0.21 -29.69
N THR A 135 -31.02 -0.15 -28.59
CA THR A 135 -30.35 -1.46 -28.47
C THR A 135 -31.35 -2.60 -28.36
N SER A 136 -32.46 -2.43 -27.63
CA SER A 136 -33.56 -3.40 -27.57
C SER A 136 -34.09 -3.71 -28.96
N VAL A 137 -34.51 -2.68 -29.71
CA VAL A 137 -35.15 -2.86 -31.01
C VAL A 137 -34.17 -3.43 -32.03
N LEU A 138 -32.92 -2.95 -32.06
CA LEU A 138 -31.92 -3.44 -32.99
C LEU A 138 -31.60 -4.94 -32.74
N VAL A 139 -31.37 -5.34 -31.50
CA VAL A 139 -30.86 -6.70 -31.18
C VAL A 139 -31.98 -7.74 -31.03
N LEU A 140 -33.17 -7.35 -30.57
CA LEU A 140 -34.25 -8.27 -30.22
C LEU A 140 -35.38 -8.31 -31.26
N VAL A 141 -35.47 -7.33 -32.16
CA VAL A 141 -36.57 -7.22 -33.15
C VAL A 141 -36.06 -7.14 -34.59
N VAL A 142 -34.91 -6.50 -34.83
CA VAL A 142 -34.36 -6.34 -36.18
C VAL A 142 -33.36 -7.45 -36.52
N MET A 143 -32.37 -7.69 -35.66
CA MET A 143 -31.31 -8.68 -35.96
C MET A 143 -31.82 -10.12 -36.20
N PRO A 144 -32.85 -10.65 -35.50
CA PRO A 144 -33.36 -12.00 -35.78
C PRO A 144 -34.02 -12.18 -37.15
N GLU A 145 -34.41 -11.10 -37.85
CA GLU A 145 -35.09 -11.17 -39.16
C GLU A 145 -34.10 -11.21 -40.36
N PHE A 146 -32.85 -10.81 -40.11
CA PHE A 146 -31.77 -10.70 -41.10
C PHE A 146 -30.77 -11.87 -41.03
N ASP A 147 -30.02 -12.05 -42.12
CA ASP A 147 -28.95 -13.04 -42.21
C ASP A 147 -27.68 -12.63 -41.43
N VAL A 148 -26.74 -13.57 -41.30
CA VAL A 148 -25.50 -13.42 -40.53
C VAL A 148 -24.61 -12.27 -41.01
N LEU A 149 -24.59 -12.00 -42.32
CA LEU A 149 -23.70 -11.01 -42.95
C LEU A 149 -24.31 -9.61 -42.85
N THR A 150 -25.59 -9.45 -43.17
CA THR A 150 -26.34 -8.21 -42.96
C THR A 150 -26.25 -7.74 -41.50
N ASN A 151 -26.42 -8.65 -40.54
CA ASN A 151 -26.26 -8.36 -39.11
C ASN A 151 -24.84 -7.94 -38.72
N LEU A 152 -23.81 -8.54 -39.33
CA LEU A 152 -22.42 -8.14 -39.13
C LEU A 152 -22.16 -6.73 -39.65
N PHE A 153 -22.70 -6.37 -40.82
CA PHE A 153 -22.44 -5.07 -41.47
C PHE A 153 -23.20 -3.92 -40.82
N ILE A 154 -24.48 -4.10 -40.47
CA ILE A 154 -25.28 -3.09 -39.72
C ILE A 154 -24.56 -2.66 -38.42
N SER A 155 -23.80 -3.55 -37.78
CA SER A 155 -23.00 -3.20 -36.59
C SER A 155 -21.91 -2.13 -36.85
N GLY A 156 -21.44 -1.96 -38.08
CA GLY A 156 -20.52 -0.87 -38.48
C GLY A 156 -21.23 0.47 -38.66
N GLY A 157 -22.48 0.44 -39.15
CA GLY A 157 -23.28 1.63 -39.43
C GLY A 157 -23.75 2.42 -38.20
N VAL A 158 -23.43 1.98 -36.97
CA VAL A 158 -23.86 2.61 -35.70
C VAL A 158 -23.05 3.89 -35.38
N CYS A 159 -22.14 4.34 -36.25
CA CYS A 159 -21.27 5.49 -36.00
C CYS A 159 -21.84 6.87 -36.43
N ILE A 160 -23.02 6.93 -37.06
CA ILE A 160 -23.61 8.15 -37.68
C ILE A 160 -23.52 9.39 -36.77
N THR A 161 -24.16 9.35 -35.59
CA THR A 161 -24.24 10.54 -34.73
C THR A 161 -22.87 10.98 -34.22
N SER A 162 -21.93 10.04 -34.03
CA SER A 162 -20.55 10.40 -33.68
C SER A 162 -19.88 11.18 -34.82
N ALA A 163 -20.01 10.74 -36.08
CA ALA A 163 -19.47 11.46 -37.23
C ALA A 163 -20.09 12.87 -37.38
N ILE A 164 -21.42 13.00 -37.24
CA ILE A 164 -22.12 14.29 -37.29
C ILE A 164 -21.61 15.26 -36.21
N LEU A 165 -21.52 14.81 -34.95
CA LEU A 165 -21.04 15.64 -33.85
C LEU A 165 -19.55 16.00 -34.00
N GLN A 166 -18.72 15.10 -34.54
CA GLN A 166 -17.30 15.38 -34.84
C GLN A 166 -17.12 16.49 -35.89
N ILE A 167 -18.01 16.56 -36.90
CA ILE A 167 -18.04 17.63 -37.91
C ILE A 167 -18.47 18.96 -37.26
N ILE A 168 -19.59 18.96 -36.53
CA ILE A 168 -20.18 20.17 -35.92
C ILE A 168 -19.19 20.85 -34.96
N PHE A 169 -18.52 20.08 -34.10
CA PHE A 169 -17.67 20.64 -33.04
C PHE A 169 -16.19 20.84 -33.41
N LYS A 170 -15.78 20.55 -34.66
CA LYS A 170 -14.41 20.77 -35.19
C LYS A 170 -13.30 20.41 -34.18
N LEU A 171 -13.32 19.17 -33.72
CA LEU A 171 -12.50 18.66 -32.60
C LEU A 171 -10.97 18.69 -32.82
N GLN A 172 -10.47 19.06 -34.00
CA GLN A 172 -9.04 19.14 -34.31
C GLN A 172 -8.64 20.51 -34.87
N ARG A 173 -7.45 20.97 -34.46
CA ARG A 173 -6.86 22.27 -34.84
C ARG A 173 -6.40 22.34 -36.30
N GLU A 174 -6.18 21.21 -36.95
CA GLU A 174 -5.85 21.10 -38.38
C GLU A 174 -7.13 20.95 -39.21
N SER A 175 -7.50 21.99 -39.94
CA SER A 175 -8.76 22.07 -40.70
C SER A 175 -8.95 20.93 -41.70
N TRP A 176 -7.89 20.47 -42.38
CA TRP A 176 -7.95 19.42 -43.40
C TRP A 176 -8.46 18.09 -42.87
N ARG A 177 -8.25 17.79 -41.58
CA ARG A 177 -8.61 16.49 -40.99
C ARG A 177 -10.11 16.29 -40.81
N ILE A 178 -10.93 17.33 -40.99
CA ILE A 178 -12.40 17.21 -41.00
C ILE A 178 -12.91 16.32 -42.16
N VAL A 179 -12.08 16.07 -43.18
CA VAL A 179 -12.38 15.13 -44.27
C VAL A 179 -12.67 13.72 -43.74
N PHE A 180 -11.98 13.24 -42.69
CA PHE A 180 -12.19 11.88 -42.17
C PHE A 180 -13.63 11.61 -41.65
N PRO A 181 -14.22 12.42 -40.76
CA PRO A 181 -15.61 12.23 -40.35
C PRO A 181 -16.63 12.57 -41.45
N ILE A 182 -16.29 13.43 -42.43
CA ILE A 182 -17.15 13.66 -43.62
C ILE A 182 -17.20 12.40 -44.49
N CYS A 183 -16.05 11.79 -44.81
CA CYS A 183 -15.98 10.51 -45.52
C CYS A 183 -16.71 9.40 -44.74
N SER A 184 -16.55 9.36 -43.41
CA SER A 184 -17.27 8.42 -42.55
C SER A 184 -18.79 8.53 -42.70
N LEU A 185 -19.32 9.75 -42.64
CA LEU A 185 -20.76 10.02 -42.78
C LEU A 185 -21.27 9.63 -44.17
N LEU A 186 -20.55 10.00 -45.24
CA LEU A 186 -20.90 9.65 -46.62
C LEU A 186 -20.90 8.14 -46.88
N LEU A 187 -19.84 7.43 -46.44
CA LEU A 187 -19.74 5.97 -46.58
C LEU A 187 -20.82 5.23 -45.77
N THR A 188 -21.17 5.74 -44.59
CA THR A 188 -22.21 5.14 -43.75
C THR A 188 -23.60 5.33 -44.36
N ILE A 189 -23.90 6.53 -44.88
CA ILE A 189 -25.16 6.79 -45.61
C ILE A 189 -25.24 5.92 -46.86
N ALA A 190 -24.16 5.82 -47.65
CA ALA A 190 -24.09 4.95 -48.82
C ALA A 190 -24.36 3.47 -48.47
N GLY A 191 -23.81 2.98 -47.35
CA GLY A 191 -24.10 1.64 -46.83
C GLY A 191 -25.60 1.42 -46.57
N TYR A 192 -26.27 2.32 -45.84
CA TYR A 192 -27.71 2.17 -45.59
C TYR A 192 -28.58 2.32 -46.85
N CYS A 193 -28.15 3.10 -47.84
CA CYS A 193 -28.80 3.14 -49.15
C CYS A 193 -28.63 1.81 -49.91
N LEU A 194 -27.45 1.19 -49.87
CA LEU A 194 -27.19 -0.12 -50.48
C LEU A 194 -28.03 -1.23 -49.83
N LEU A 195 -28.09 -1.28 -48.49
CA LEU A 195 -28.94 -2.22 -47.74
C LEU A 195 -30.42 -2.11 -48.16
N GLY A 196 -30.93 -0.88 -48.30
CA GLY A 196 -32.29 -0.62 -48.76
C GLY A 196 -32.54 -1.05 -50.21
N MET A 197 -31.54 -0.92 -51.09
CA MET A 197 -31.61 -1.38 -52.48
C MET A 197 -31.53 -2.91 -52.58
N ASP A 198 -30.67 -3.57 -51.81
CA ASP A 198 -30.51 -5.02 -51.81
C ASP A 198 -31.80 -5.72 -51.37
N TYR A 199 -32.40 -5.30 -50.24
CA TYR A 199 -33.69 -5.86 -49.81
C TYR A 199 -34.86 -5.50 -50.74
N TYR A 200 -34.84 -4.33 -51.39
CA TYR A 200 -35.81 -4.00 -52.43
C TYR A 200 -35.72 -4.96 -53.63
N VAL A 201 -34.50 -5.26 -54.08
CA VAL A 201 -34.22 -6.24 -55.16
C VAL A 201 -34.58 -7.66 -54.74
N ARG A 202 -34.27 -8.11 -53.53
CA ARG A 202 -34.65 -9.44 -53.02
C ARG A 202 -36.18 -9.65 -53.04
N VAL A 203 -36.94 -8.66 -52.57
CA VAL A 203 -38.42 -8.71 -52.56
C VAL A 203 -38.99 -8.70 -53.99
N HIS A 204 -38.45 -7.90 -54.91
CA HIS A 204 -38.94 -7.87 -56.30
C HIS A 204 -38.51 -9.11 -57.11
N SER A 205 -37.38 -9.73 -56.76
CA SER A 205 -36.86 -10.93 -57.41
C SER A 205 -37.49 -12.24 -56.92
N HIS A 206 -38.51 -12.17 -56.05
CA HIS A 206 -39.26 -13.32 -55.52
C HIS A 206 -38.35 -14.40 -54.90
N VAL A 207 -37.43 -13.98 -54.03
CA VAL A 207 -36.58 -14.91 -53.25
C VAL A 207 -37.42 -15.57 -52.15
N ASP A 208 -37.35 -16.91 -52.07
CA ASP A 208 -38.08 -17.70 -51.06
C ASP A 208 -37.83 -17.19 -49.63
N GLY A 209 -38.92 -16.97 -48.88
CA GLY A 209 -38.88 -16.51 -47.49
C GLY A 209 -38.80 -14.99 -47.29
N GLU A 210 -38.57 -14.19 -48.34
CA GLU A 210 -38.59 -12.72 -48.25
C GLU A 210 -39.96 -12.14 -48.65
N THR A 211 -40.45 -11.15 -47.90
CA THR A 211 -41.79 -10.57 -48.11
C THR A 211 -41.75 -9.04 -48.05
N ALA A 212 -42.84 -8.39 -48.46
CA ALA A 212 -42.99 -6.94 -48.32
C ALA A 212 -42.91 -6.42 -46.87
N ASN A 213 -42.93 -7.30 -45.86
CA ASN A 213 -42.67 -6.91 -44.46
C ASN A 213 -41.17 -6.75 -44.16
N SER A 214 -40.26 -7.42 -44.87
CA SER A 214 -38.80 -7.33 -44.63
C SER A 214 -38.27 -5.90 -44.71
N PHE A 215 -38.80 -5.11 -45.65
CA PHE A 215 -38.46 -3.68 -45.81
C PHE A 215 -38.83 -2.83 -44.57
N LYS A 216 -39.83 -3.24 -43.78
CA LYS A 216 -40.18 -2.57 -42.52
C LYS A 216 -39.07 -2.75 -41.48
N PHE A 217 -38.48 -3.93 -41.39
CA PHE A 217 -37.36 -4.20 -40.49
C PHE A 217 -36.09 -3.45 -40.90
N VAL A 218 -35.85 -3.22 -42.20
CA VAL A 218 -34.77 -2.32 -42.68
C VAL A 218 -34.98 -0.89 -42.20
N ALA A 219 -36.19 -0.34 -42.36
CA ALA A 219 -36.51 1.01 -41.87
C ALA A 219 -36.41 1.13 -40.32
N ILE A 220 -36.89 0.12 -39.59
CA ILE A 220 -36.77 0.05 -38.13
C ILE A 220 -35.30 -0.07 -37.71
N GLY A 221 -34.49 -0.84 -38.43
CA GLY A 221 -33.05 -1.03 -38.19
C GLY A 221 -32.24 0.27 -38.34
N ILE A 222 -32.53 1.06 -39.37
CA ILE A 222 -31.91 2.39 -39.58
C ILE A 222 -32.27 3.34 -38.43
N CYS A 223 -33.54 3.37 -38.01
CA CYS A 223 -33.98 4.18 -36.86
C CYS A 223 -33.33 3.71 -35.54
N ALA A 224 -33.25 2.40 -35.33
CA ALA A 224 -32.67 1.82 -34.13
C ALA A 224 -31.16 2.05 -34.05
N SER A 225 -30.41 1.88 -35.15
CA SER A 225 -28.97 2.14 -35.18
C SER A 225 -28.64 3.62 -34.94
N LEU A 226 -29.48 4.54 -35.42
CA LEU A 226 -29.40 5.97 -35.10
C LEU A 226 -29.61 6.23 -33.60
N LEU A 227 -30.58 5.57 -32.95
CA LEU A 227 -30.77 5.66 -31.50
C LEU A 227 -29.59 5.06 -30.71
N VAL A 228 -29.02 3.93 -31.13
CA VAL A 228 -27.80 3.36 -30.49
C VAL A 228 -26.61 4.29 -30.67
N SER A 229 -26.49 4.99 -31.81
CA SER A 229 -25.38 5.91 -32.08
C SER A 229 -25.30 7.10 -31.10
N LEU A 230 -26.37 7.38 -30.34
CA LEU A 230 -26.38 8.33 -29.23
C LEU A 230 -25.48 7.88 -28.07
N CYS A 231 -25.08 6.61 -27.95
CA CYS A 231 -24.20 6.07 -26.90
C CYS A 231 -22.95 6.93 -26.60
N TRP A 232 -22.41 7.62 -27.61
CA TRP A 232 -21.12 8.32 -27.57
C TRP A 232 -21.25 9.85 -27.66
N TRP A 233 -22.45 10.39 -27.38
CA TRP A 233 -22.77 11.82 -27.43
C TRP A 233 -21.85 12.73 -26.57
N GLU A 234 -21.34 12.20 -25.44
CA GLU A 234 -20.54 12.96 -24.47
C GLU A 234 -19.14 13.34 -25.00
N ASN A 235 -18.59 12.59 -25.96
CA ASN A 235 -17.18 12.68 -26.32
C ASN A 235 -16.86 13.96 -27.13
N PRO A 236 -17.67 14.34 -28.15
CA PRO A 236 -17.49 15.61 -28.88
C PRO A 236 -17.79 16.85 -28.02
N LEU A 237 -18.76 16.76 -27.10
CA LEU A 237 -19.23 17.90 -26.31
C LEU A 237 -18.20 18.40 -25.29
N GLN A 238 -17.27 17.54 -24.85
CA GLN A 238 -16.15 17.89 -23.97
C GLN A 238 -15.25 19.01 -24.51
N ALA A 239 -15.27 19.28 -25.82
CA ALA A 239 -14.54 20.37 -26.43
C ALA A 239 -15.20 21.76 -26.26
N THR A 240 -16.41 21.86 -25.70
CA THR A 240 -17.19 23.11 -25.67
C THR A 240 -17.36 23.71 -24.27
N ASN A 241 -16.94 24.97 -24.11
CA ASN A 241 -17.00 25.69 -22.83
C ASN A 241 -18.42 25.79 -22.21
N ARG A 242 -19.50 25.75 -23.02
CA ARG A 242 -20.89 25.87 -22.52
C ARG A 242 -21.44 24.61 -21.85
N VAL A 243 -20.83 23.44 -22.07
CA VAL A 243 -21.27 22.15 -21.51
C VAL A 243 -20.26 21.62 -20.47
N GLN A 244 -19.12 22.29 -20.34
CA GLN A 244 -18.06 21.93 -19.39
C GLN A 244 -18.56 21.98 -17.93
N ASP A 245 -19.38 22.97 -17.57
CA ASP A 245 -19.88 23.13 -16.20
C ASP A 245 -20.84 21.99 -15.82
N THR A 246 -21.81 21.65 -16.68
CA THR A 246 -22.71 20.50 -16.48
C THR A 246 -21.99 19.16 -16.52
N LEU A 247 -20.90 19.02 -17.29
CA LEU A 247 -20.03 17.84 -17.24
C LEU A 247 -19.21 17.78 -15.93
N SER A 248 -18.84 18.92 -15.35
CA SER A 248 -18.14 18.97 -14.06
C SER A 248 -19.06 18.67 -12.87
N GLU A 249 -20.33 19.09 -12.94
CA GLU A 249 -21.38 18.58 -12.05
C GLU A 249 -21.50 17.06 -12.17
N LEU A 250 -21.54 16.54 -13.40
CA LEU A 250 -21.74 15.13 -13.71
C LEU A 250 -20.69 14.22 -13.08
N ASP A 251 -19.39 14.53 -13.22
CA ASP A 251 -18.30 13.72 -12.66
C ASP A 251 -18.40 13.66 -11.11
N GLY A 252 -18.99 14.67 -10.45
CA GLY A 252 -19.22 14.72 -9.01
C GLY A 252 -20.34 13.81 -8.46
N PHE A 253 -21.30 13.38 -9.31
CA PHE A 253 -22.38 12.44 -8.92
C PHE A 253 -22.51 11.20 -9.83
N ARG A 254 -21.49 10.95 -10.65
CA ARG A 254 -21.47 9.95 -11.74
C ARG A 254 -21.78 8.52 -11.31
N ASP A 255 -21.24 8.05 -10.18
CA ASP A 255 -21.46 6.67 -9.72
C ASP A 255 -22.94 6.42 -9.32
N PHE A 256 -23.73 7.45 -8.96
CA PHE A 256 -25.17 7.32 -8.70
C PHE A 256 -26.02 7.41 -9.98
N VAL A 257 -25.58 8.19 -10.98
CA VAL A 257 -26.17 8.15 -12.34
C VAL A 257 -26.11 6.72 -12.88
N PHE A 258 -24.96 6.05 -12.70
CA PHE A 258 -24.82 4.65 -13.10
C PHE A 258 -25.67 3.69 -12.27
N ILE A 259 -25.98 3.96 -11.01
CA ILE A 259 -26.97 3.17 -10.26
C ILE A 259 -28.34 3.25 -10.95
N ILE A 260 -28.84 4.45 -11.23
CA ILE A 260 -30.19 4.63 -11.82
C ILE A 260 -30.24 4.12 -13.27
N SER A 261 -29.28 4.47 -14.13
CA SER A 261 -29.19 3.94 -15.51
C SER A 261 -29.07 2.41 -15.49
N SER A 262 -28.24 1.83 -14.62
CA SER A 262 -28.12 0.38 -14.56
C SER A 262 -29.39 -0.29 -14.04
N ILE A 263 -30.11 0.27 -13.06
CA ILE A 263 -31.43 -0.26 -12.65
C ILE A 263 -32.41 -0.28 -13.83
N LEU A 264 -32.53 0.84 -14.56
CA LEU A 264 -33.42 0.95 -15.72
C LEU A 264 -33.04 -0.05 -16.83
N ARG A 265 -31.75 -0.20 -17.12
CA ARG A 265 -31.23 -1.22 -18.06
C ARG A 265 -31.47 -2.65 -17.54
N VAL A 266 -31.26 -2.92 -16.24
CA VAL A 266 -31.39 -4.26 -15.63
C VAL A 266 -32.83 -4.77 -15.59
N ILE A 267 -33.83 -3.90 -15.40
CA ILE A 267 -35.24 -4.28 -15.31
C ILE A 267 -35.74 -4.99 -16.59
N PHE A 268 -35.16 -4.70 -17.75
CA PHE A 268 -35.70 -5.13 -19.04
C PHE A 268 -35.23 -6.49 -19.57
N TYR A 269 -34.20 -7.14 -18.99
CA TYR A 269 -33.58 -8.30 -19.64
C TYR A 269 -32.89 -9.32 -18.67
N CYS A 270 -32.96 -10.64 -18.95
CA CYS A 270 -32.40 -11.82 -18.23
C CYS A 270 -32.65 -13.11 -19.08
N ILE A 271 -32.08 -14.34 -18.92
CA ILE A 271 -30.92 -14.95 -18.20
C ILE A 271 -30.54 -16.30 -18.92
N LEU A 272 -29.32 -16.86 -19.01
CA LEU A 272 -27.93 -16.54 -18.64
C LEU A 272 -26.91 -17.31 -19.55
N SER A 273 -25.95 -16.66 -20.26
CA SER A 273 -24.71 -17.31 -20.78
C SER A 273 -23.55 -16.36 -21.19
N GLN A 274 -23.71 -15.50 -22.22
CA GLN A 274 -22.62 -14.74 -22.89
C GLN A 274 -21.78 -13.78 -22.02
N ALA A 275 -22.20 -13.54 -20.77
CA ALA A 275 -21.55 -12.62 -19.84
C ALA A 275 -20.06 -12.96 -19.58
N PHE A 276 -19.70 -14.24 -19.61
CA PHE A 276 -18.32 -14.68 -19.38
C PHE A 276 -17.34 -14.11 -20.42
N CYS A 277 -17.67 -14.23 -21.71
CA CYS A 277 -16.83 -13.73 -22.81
C CYS A 277 -16.72 -12.20 -22.81
N SER A 278 -17.82 -11.50 -22.54
CA SER A 278 -17.83 -10.02 -22.45
C SER A 278 -17.01 -9.51 -21.25
N ALA A 279 -17.15 -10.15 -20.09
CA ALA A 279 -16.35 -9.84 -18.90
C ALA A 279 -14.85 -10.13 -19.12
N ALA A 280 -14.51 -11.25 -19.77
CA ALA A 280 -13.14 -11.59 -20.14
C ALA A 280 -12.53 -10.55 -21.09
N CYS A 281 -13.26 -10.12 -22.14
CA CYS A 281 -12.81 -9.08 -23.06
C CYS A 281 -12.53 -7.74 -22.32
N HIS A 282 -13.40 -7.34 -21.39
CA HIS A 282 -13.16 -6.19 -20.53
C HIS A 282 -11.90 -6.38 -19.65
N TRP A 283 -11.71 -7.56 -19.04
CA TRP A 283 -10.53 -7.85 -18.23
C TRP A 283 -9.23 -7.75 -19.05
N PHE A 284 -9.14 -8.42 -20.20
CA PHE A 284 -7.95 -8.35 -21.05
C PHE A 284 -7.70 -6.94 -21.62
N GLY A 285 -8.75 -6.18 -21.96
CA GLY A 285 -8.63 -4.78 -22.40
C GLY A 285 -8.11 -3.85 -21.28
N VAL A 286 -8.53 -4.07 -20.03
CA VAL A 286 -8.01 -3.35 -18.86
C VAL A 286 -6.56 -3.72 -18.57
N VAL A 287 -6.18 -5.00 -18.73
CA VAL A 287 -4.79 -5.47 -18.60
C VAL A 287 -3.89 -4.88 -19.71
N ALA A 288 -4.38 -4.78 -20.95
CA ALA A 288 -3.67 -4.16 -22.07
C ALA A 288 -3.26 -2.70 -21.79
N CYS A 289 -4.19 -1.91 -21.25
CA CYS A 289 -3.94 -0.52 -20.89
C CYS A 289 -2.94 -0.39 -19.72
N LYS A 290 -2.92 -1.37 -18.81
CA LYS A 290 -2.06 -1.38 -17.61
C LYS A 290 -0.61 -1.80 -17.89
N ILE A 291 -0.35 -2.68 -18.85
CA ILE A 291 1.00 -3.18 -19.17
C ILE A 291 1.78 -2.22 -20.12
N HIS A 292 1.28 -1.00 -20.36
CA HIS A 292 1.87 0.00 -21.26
C HIS A 292 2.12 -0.47 -22.71
N ALA A 293 1.42 -1.53 -23.15
CA ALA A 293 1.46 -2.07 -24.52
C ALA A 293 0.99 -1.07 -25.61
N VAL A 294 0.44 0.08 -25.21
CA VAL A 294 -0.23 1.09 -26.04
C VAL A 294 0.71 1.80 -27.06
N ARG A 295 2.04 1.61 -26.99
CA ARG A 295 2.96 2.16 -28.01
C ARG A 295 2.81 1.53 -29.41
N MET A 296 2.17 0.37 -29.58
CA MET A 296 1.79 -0.15 -30.90
C MET A 296 0.31 -0.52 -31.01
N SER A 297 -0.41 0.24 -31.83
CA SER A 297 -1.60 -0.14 -32.61
C SER A 297 -2.59 -1.14 -32.00
N PHE A 298 -3.25 -0.80 -30.88
CA PHE A 298 -4.39 -1.58 -30.40
C PHE A 298 -5.66 -1.43 -31.27
N ALA A 299 -5.80 -0.31 -31.98
CA ALA A 299 -6.95 -0.07 -32.86
C ALA A 299 -6.97 -0.98 -34.11
N LEU A 300 -5.80 -1.33 -34.67
CA LEU A 300 -5.74 -2.12 -35.92
C LEU A 300 -6.29 -3.55 -35.72
N PRO A 301 -5.87 -4.34 -34.71
CA PRO A 301 -6.50 -5.64 -34.43
C PRO A 301 -8.01 -5.53 -34.16
N VAL A 302 -8.45 -4.56 -33.35
CA VAL A 302 -9.88 -4.42 -33.01
C VAL A 302 -10.73 -4.07 -34.23
N CYS A 303 -10.24 -3.25 -35.17
CA CYS A 303 -10.90 -3.02 -36.46
C CYS A 303 -10.95 -4.28 -37.34
N CYS A 304 -9.98 -5.18 -37.22
CA CYS A 304 -9.96 -6.47 -37.94
C CYS A 304 -10.91 -7.53 -37.36
N THR A 305 -11.65 -7.27 -36.27
CA THR A 305 -12.62 -8.23 -35.68
C THR A 305 -13.69 -8.66 -36.70
N GLY A 306 -14.30 -7.73 -37.43
CA GLY A 306 -15.28 -8.03 -38.47
C GLY A 306 -14.73 -8.92 -39.59
N PRO A 307 -13.64 -8.53 -40.28
CA PRO A 307 -12.94 -9.37 -41.24
C PRO A 307 -12.51 -10.74 -40.70
N ALA A 308 -12.09 -10.85 -39.44
CA ALA A 308 -11.70 -12.12 -38.83
C ALA A 308 -12.89 -13.05 -38.56
N VAL A 309 -14.03 -12.52 -38.07
CA VAL A 309 -15.28 -13.28 -37.94
C VAL A 309 -15.75 -13.78 -39.31
N LEU A 310 -15.70 -12.93 -40.33
CA LEU A 310 -16.09 -13.27 -41.70
C LEU A 310 -15.15 -14.33 -42.32
N LEU A 311 -13.84 -14.24 -42.10
CA LEU A 311 -12.87 -15.24 -42.55
C LEU A 311 -13.11 -16.60 -41.88
N VAL A 312 -13.35 -16.63 -40.57
CA VAL A 312 -13.69 -17.87 -39.84
C VAL A 312 -15.00 -18.46 -40.34
N GLY A 313 -16.02 -17.63 -40.57
CA GLY A 313 -17.29 -18.06 -41.17
C GLY A 313 -17.11 -18.70 -42.56
N LEU A 314 -16.30 -18.09 -43.42
CA LEU A 314 -15.99 -18.63 -44.75
C LEU A 314 -15.19 -19.94 -44.69
N ILE A 315 -14.23 -20.08 -43.77
CA ILE A 315 -13.48 -21.33 -43.58
C ILE A 315 -14.43 -22.45 -43.12
N LEU A 316 -15.34 -22.16 -42.18
CA LEU A 316 -16.33 -23.12 -41.68
C LEU A 316 -17.35 -23.53 -42.78
N PHE A 317 -17.79 -22.57 -43.58
CA PHE A 317 -18.60 -22.81 -44.77
C PHE A 317 -17.90 -23.76 -45.77
N ILE A 318 -16.62 -23.53 -46.06
CA ILE A 318 -15.84 -24.37 -46.99
C ILE A 318 -15.64 -25.79 -46.43
N THR A 319 -15.40 -25.98 -45.11
CA THR A 319 -15.38 -27.33 -44.52
C THR A 319 -16.70 -28.09 -44.72
N GLN A 320 -17.84 -27.41 -44.59
CA GLN A 320 -19.14 -28.09 -44.54
C GLN A 320 -19.78 -28.25 -45.92
N ALA A 321 -19.51 -27.34 -46.87
CA ALA A 321 -19.91 -27.47 -48.27
C ALA A 321 -19.35 -28.74 -48.93
N GLN A 322 -18.11 -29.13 -48.61
CA GLN A 322 -17.51 -30.40 -49.07
C GLN A 322 -18.24 -31.66 -48.57
N THR A 323 -19.06 -31.55 -47.53
CA THR A 323 -19.88 -32.67 -47.01
C THR A 323 -21.33 -32.67 -47.50
N LEU A 324 -21.75 -31.63 -48.23
CA LEU A 324 -23.10 -31.47 -48.82
C LEU A 324 -23.10 -31.57 -50.35
N GLY A 325 -21.97 -31.29 -51.01
CA GLY A 325 -21.81 -31.34 -52.46
C GLY A 325 -21.70 -32.75 -53.04
N GLY A 326 -22.84 -33.41 -53.22
CA GLY A 326 -22.95 -34.62 -54.03
C GLY A 326 -22.81 -34.33 -55.53
N ASP A 327 -21.58 -34.53 -56.05
CA ASP A 327 -21.20 -34.59 -57.48
C ASP A 327 -21.05 -33.25 -58.25
N LYS A 328 -19.97 -33.19 -59.04
CA LYS A 328 -19.57 -32.23 -60.10
C LYS A 328 -19.23 -30.75 -59.77
N THR A 329 -17.98 -30.42 -60.14
CA THR A 329 -17.36 -29.08 -60.34
C THR A 329 -17.19 -28.18 -59.09
N MET A 330 -16.06 -27.50 -58.86
CA MET A 330 -14.80 -27.38 -59.63
C MET A 330 -13.58 -27.38 -58.69
N SER A 331 -12.47 -27.99 -59.11
CA SER A 331 -11.23 -28.06 -58.30
C SER A 331 -10.53 -26.71 -58.23
N ILE A 332 -10.38 -26.14 -57.03
CA ILE A 332 -9.51 -24.99 -56.73
C ILE A 332 -8.76 -25.28 -55.42
N THR A 333 -7.43 -25.12 -55.45
CA THR A 333 -6.45 -25.29 -54.36
C THR A 333 -6.38 -26.67 -53.65
N GLY A 334 -5.37 -27.47 -54.00
CA GLY A 334 -5.12 -28.80 -53.39
C GLY A 334 -4.25 -28.84 -52.12
N ASP A 335 -3.55 -27.75 -51.80
CA ASP A 335 -2.47 -27.75 -50.78
C ASP A 335 -2.89 -27.46 -49.32
N PHE A 336 -4.20 -27.32 -49.03
CA PHE A 336 -4.69 -26.98 -47.68
C PHE A 336 -5.13 -28.19 -46.82
N SER A 337 -4.98 -29.42 -47.31
CA SER A 337 -5.53 -30.63 -46.69
C SER A 337 -4.93 -30.97 -45.31
N SER A 338 -3.64 -30.70 -45.10
CA SER A 338 -2.91 -31.06 -43.87
C SER A 338 -3.39 -30.31 -42.63
N VAL A 339 -3.72 -29.02 -42.77
CA VAL A 339 -4.24 -28.18 -41.68
C VAL A 339 -5.69 -28.55 -41.35
N PHE A 340 -6.51 -28.85 -42.38
CA PHE A 340 -7.91 -29.25 -42.24
C PHE A 340 -8.09 -30.53 -41.40
N SER A 341 -7.17 -31.50 -41.53
CA SER A 341 -7.25 -32.76 -40.77
C SER A 341 -7.23 -32.56 -39.24
N TYR A 342 -6.54 -31.53 -38.75
CA TYR A 342 -6.42 -31.26 -37.31
C TYR A 342 -7.66 -30.53 -36.75
N ILE A 343 -8.30 -29.70 -37.58
CA ILE A 343 -9.54 -28.98 -37.22
C ILE A 343 -10.73 -29.95 -37.16
N ASN A 344 -10.82 -30.88 -38.12
CA ASN A 344 -11.86 -31.91 -38.14
C ASN A 344 -11.87 -32.83 -36.90
N PHE A 345 -10.72 -33.04 -36.25
CA PHE A 345 -10.65 -33.80 -34.99
C PHE A 345 -11.35 -33.06 -33.83
N MET A 346 -11.18 -31.74 -33.74
CA MET A 346 -11.75 -30.91 -32.68
C MET A 346 -13.28 -30.70 -32.83
N LEU A 347 -13.81 -30.82 -34.04
CA LEU A 347 -15.25 -30.64 -34.34
C LEU A 347 -16.11 -31.87 -34.01
N ARG A 348 -15.52 -33.00 -33.62
CA ARG A 348 -16.22 -34.29 -33.45
C ARG A 348 -16.91 -34.49 -32.08
N ILE A 349 -17.21 -33.41 -31.36
CA ILE A 349 -17.92 -33.45 -30.06
C ILE A 349 -19.40 -33.10 -30.27
N ASN A 350 -20.28 -33.94 -29.73
CA ASN A 350 -21.55 -34.30 -30.36
C ASN A 350 -22.73 -33.29 -30.24
N THR A 351 -22.46 -31.98 -30.16
CA THR A 351 -23.47 -30.91 -30.07
C THR A 351 -23.19 -29.67 -30.92
N THR A 352 -21.97 -29.51 -31.45
CA THR A 352 -21.61 -28.37 -32.33
C THR A 352 -22.15 -28.39 -33.77
N PRO A 353 -22.42 -29.53 -34.46
CA PRO A 353 -22.62 -29.48 -35.91
C PRO A 353 -23.94 -28.81 -36.33
N MET A 354 -24.96 -28.78 -35.48
CA MET A 354 -26.26 -28.17 -35.81
C MET A 354 -26.21 -26.64 -35.86
N ALA A 355 -25.53 -25.98 -34.92
CA ALA A 355 -25.37 -24.51 -34.98
C ALA A 355 -24.51 -24.07 -36.18
N LEU A 356 -23.53 -24.91 -36.56
CA LEU A 356 -22.71 -24.71 -37.77
C LEU A 356 -23.54 -24.87 -39.05
N LEU A 357 -24.39 -25.90 -39.10
CA LEU A 357 -25.33 -26.14 -40.20
C LEU A 357 -26.35 -25.00 -40.35
N GLU A 358 -26.83 -24.45 -39.23
CA GLU A 358 -27.83 -23.38 -39.19
C GLU A 358 -27.25 -22.03 -39.68
N VAL A 359 -26.04 -21.68 -39.25
CA VAL A 359 -25.26 -20.54 -39.82
C VAL A 359 -24.95 -20.76 -41.31
N THR A 360 -24.56 -21.98 -41.69
CA THR A 360 -24.30 -22.33 -43.10
C THR A 360 -25.55 -22.22 -43.95
N ASN A 361 -26.71 -22.67 -43.46
CA ASN A 361 -27.99 -22.58 -44.16
C ASN A 361 -28.42 -21.12 -44.37
N SER A 362 -28.27 -20.27 -43.34
CA SER A 362 -28.51 -18.81 -43.47
C SER A 362 -27.64 -18.18 -44.56
N ILE A 363 -26.35 -18.53 -44.63
CA ILE A 363 -25.45 -18.03 -45.69
C ILE A 363 -25.82 -18.62 -47.07
N CYS A 364 -26.19 -19.89 -47.16
CA CYS A 364 -26.63 -20.54 -48.40
C CYS A 364 -27.91 -19.91 -48.97
N GLN A 365 -28.92 -19.64 -48.15
CA GLN A 365 -30.17 -18.97 -48.57
C GLN A 365 -29.88 -17.59 -49.18
N THR A 366 -28.98 -16.82 -48.56
CA THR A 366 -28.56 -15.50 -49.05
C THR A 366 -27.76 -15.54 -50.36
N SER A 367 -27.13 -16.67 -50.71
CA SER A 367 -26.06 -16.75 -51.71
C SER A 367 -26.26 -17.72 -52.89
N LEU A 368 -27.11 -18.74 -52.80
CA LEU A 368 -27.10 -19.86 -53.77
C LEU A 368 -28.42 -20.15 -54.50
N ASN A 369 -29.56 -19.57 -54.08
CA ASN A 369 -30.89 -20.02 -54.51
C ASN A 369 -31.63 -19.06 -55.47
N SER A 370 -30.91 -18.27 -56.30
CA SER A 370 -31.53 -17.37 -57.29
C SER A 370 -30.75 -17.25 -58.58
N TYR A 371 -31.47 -17.14 -59.71
CA TYR A 371 -30.93 -17.12 -61.08
C TYR A 371 -30.02 -15.91 -61.37
N TYR A 372 -30.20 -14.78 -60.66
CA TYR A 372 -29.40 -13.55 -60.82
C TYR A 372 -28.13 -13.57 -59.93
N LEU A 373 -27.40 -14.69 -59.98
CA LEU A 373 -26.49 -15.20 -58.95
C LEU A 373 -25.31 -14.29 -58.55
N GLN A 374 -25.03 -13.22 -59.30
CA GLN A 374 -23.83 -12.37 -59.12
C GLN A 374 -24.13 -11.00 -58.49
N TRP A 375 -25.37 -10.50 -58.58
CA TRP A 375 -25.69 -9.10 -58.21
C TRP A 375 -25.94 -8.89 -56.71
N PRO A 376 -26.79 -9.67 -56.01
CA PRO A 376 -27.07 -9.46 -54.58
C PRO A 376 -25.83 -9.66 -53.70
N PHE A 377 -25.01 -10.68 -53.99
CA PHE A 377 -23.77 -10.92 -53.25
C PHE A 377 -22.76 -9.76 -53.40
N SER A 378 -22.68 -9.17 -54.61
CA SER A 378 -21.83 -8.00 -54.86
C SER A 378 -22.35 -6.73 -54.18
N MET A 379 -23.68 -6.56 -54.08
CA MET A 379 -24.28 -5.45 -53.32
C MET A 379 -24.04 -5.59 -51.81
N LEU A 380 -24.28 -6.78 -51.25
CA LEU A 380 -24.03 -7.09 -49.84
C LEU A 380 -22.54 -6.94 -49.46
N ALA A 381 -21.63 -7.35 -50.34
CA ALA A 381 -20.19 -7.14 -50.15
C ALA A 381 -19.80 -5.65 -50.20
N LEU A 382 -20.38 -4.88 -51.14
CA LEU A 382 -20.14 -3.43 -51.26
C LEU A 382 -20.71 -2.65 -50.07
N GLU A 383 -21.88 -3.05 -49.57
CA GLU A 383 -22.47 -2.53 -48.33
C GLU A 383 -21.51 -2.72 -47.15
N GLY A 384 -21.04 -3.95 -46.93
CA GLY A 384 -20.12 -4.29 -45.84
C GLY A 384 -18.81 -3.50 -45.90
N VAL A 385 -18.24 -3.33 -47.10
CA VAL A 385 -17.05 -2.48 -47.33
C VAL A 385 -17.36 -1.01 -46.99
N CYS A 386 -18.51 -0.47 -47.41
CA CYS A 386 -18.92 0.90 -47.11
C CYS A 386 -19.11 1.13 -45.61
N MET A 387 -19.89 0.30 -44.92
CA MET A 387 -20.16 0.45 -43.48
C MET A 387 -18.90 0.27 -42.62
N TRP A 388 -18.05 -0.73 -42.94
CA TRP A 388 -16.78 -0.93 -42.21
C TRP A 388 -15.80 0.22 -42.44
N SER A 389 -15.66 0.70 -43.68
CA SER A 389 -14.81 1.86 -44.00
C SER A 389 -15.31 3.15 -43.34
N GLY A 390 -16.64 3.33 -43.24
CA GLY A 390 -17.28 4.40 -42.48
C GLY A 390 -16.91 4.38 -40.99
N PHE A 391 -16.96 3.20 -40.37
CA PHE A 391 -16.57 3.01 -38.97
C PHE A 391 -15.06 3.25 -38.71
N VAL A 392 -14.20 2.72 -39.58
CA VAL A 392 -12.73 2.87 -39.47
C VAL A 392 -12.32 4.32 -39.62
N THR A 393 -12.90 5.07 -40.56
CA THR A 393 -12.59 6.51 -40.76
C THR A 393 -13.07 7.39 -39.61
N CYS A 394 -14.23 7.09 -39.02
CA CYS A 394 -14.73 7.72 -37.77
C CYS A 394 -13.73 7.54 -36.62
N THR A 395 -13.31 6.29 -36.40
CA THR A 395 -12.37 5.89 -35.35
C THR A 395 -10.99 6.54 -35.53
N TYR A 396 -10.48 6.55 -36.76
CA TYR A 396 -9.16 7.09 -37.08
C TYR A 396 -9.03 8.59 -36.76
N TYR A 397 -10.09 9.37 -36.99
CA TYR A 397 -10.13 10.78 -36.59
C TYR A 397 -9.99 10.93 -35.07
N VAL A 398 -10.78 10.20 -34.29
CA VAL A 398 -10.74 10.22 -32.82
C VAL A 398 -9.34 9.86 -32.27
N TRP A 399 -8.73 8.76 -32.75
CA TRP A 399 -7.45 8.26 -32.23
C TRP A 399 -6.21 9.07 -32.65
N LYS A 400 -6.34 10.01 -33.60
CA LYS A 400 -5.26 10.93 -34.03
C LYS A 400 -5.17 12.22 -33.19
N ILE A 401 -6.05 12.40 -32.21
CA ILE A 401 -5.99 13.51 -31.23
C ILE A 401 -4.82 13.29 -30.26
N LYS A 402 -4.18 14.37 -29.77
CA LYS A 402 -3.13 14.32 -28.73
C LYS A 402 -3.72 14.04 -27.33
N VAL A 403 -4.26 12.84 -27.14
CA VAL A 403 -4.66 12.31 -25.82
C VAL A 403 -3.40 11.89 -25.04
N GLN A 404 -3.35 12.12 -23.73
CA GLN A 404 -2.32 11.55 -22.86
C GLN A 404 -2.51 10.02 -22.81
N ARG A 405 -1.52 9.27 -23.32
CA ARG A 405 -1.69 7.82 -23.63
C ARG A 405 -1.45 6.88 -22.44
N ILE A 406 -0.99 7.42 -21.31
CA ILE A 406 -0.75 6.70 -20.07
C ILE A 406 -1.58 7.41 -18.99
N GLU A 407 -2.79 6.90 -18.78
CA GLU A 407 -3.80 7.45 -17.88
C GLU A 407 -4.78 6.36 -17.43
N ARG A 408 -5.52 6.62 -16.34
CA ARG A 408 -6.53 5.68 -15.82
C ARG A 408 -7.63 5.42 -16.85
N THR A 409 -8.28 4.26 -16.82
CA THR A 409 -9.52 4.04 -17.59
C THR A 409 -10.66 5.01 -17.24
N SER A 410 -10.67 5.58 -16.03
CA SER A 410 -11.58 6.67 -15.61
C SER A 410 -11.27 8.04 -16.23
N GLN A 411 -10.05 8.22 -16.75
CA GLN A 411 -9.55 9.42 -17.43
C GLN A 411 -9.36 9.24 -18.95
N LEU A 412 -9.20 8.01 -19.43
CA LEU A 412 -9.00 7.66 -20.84
C LEU A 412 -10.33 7.47 -21.60
N PHE A 413 -11.37 6.96 -20.94
CA PHE A 413 -12.70 6.77 -21.52
C PHE A 413 -13.75 7.68 -20.85
N VAL A 414 -14.74 8.09 -21.63
CA VAL A 414 -15.83 8.96 -21.16
C VAL A 414 -16.82 8.14 -20.33
N ARG A 415 -17.42 7.13 -20.97
CA ARG A 415 -18.23 6.09 -20.34
C ARG A 415 -17.34 4.87 -20.04
N ARG A 416 -17.58 4.12 -18.95
CA ARG A 416 -16.70 3.00 -18.56
C ARG A 416 -17.08 1.69 -19.28
N LEU A 417 -17.01 1.68 -20.62
CA LEU A 417 -17.28 0.52 -21.50
C LEU A 417 -18.61 -0.18 -21.18
N TYR A 418 -19.73 0.46 -21.55
CA TYR A 418 -21.08 0.08 -21.09
C TYR A 418 -21.99 -0.58 -22.13
N GLU A 419 -21.56 -0.77 -23.38
CA GLU A 419 -22.39 -1.44 -24.39
C GLU A 419 -21.76 -2.80 -24.79
N SER A 420 -22.42 -3.88 -24.39
CA SER A 420 -21.87 -5.25 -24.43
C SER A 420 -22.00 -5.92 -25.80
N VAL A 421 -23.05 -5.56 -26.53
CA VAL A 421 -23.33 -5.95 -27.91
C VAL A 421 -22.36 -5.27 -28.88
N PHE A 422 -21.99 -4.02 -28.58
CA PHE A 422 -21.16 -3.15 -29.41
C PHE A 422 -19.84 -2.82 -28.73
N ILE A 423 -19.11 -3.86 -28.32
CA ILE A 423 -17.89 -3.74 -27.50
C ILE A 423 -16.70 -3.20 -28.31
N ASP A 424 -16.58 -3.53 -29.59
CA ASP A 424 -15.57 -3.00 -30.50
C ASP A 424 -15.78 -1.50 -30.78
N GLN A 425 -17.02 -1.08 -31.05
CA GLN A 425 -17.40 0.33 -31.18
C GLN A 425 -17.21 1.08 -29.85
N SER A 426 -17.53 0.45 -28.72
CA SER A 426 -17.36 1.03 -27.37
C SER A 426 -15.90 1.18 -26.93
N LEU A 427 -14.98 0.35 -27.43
CA LEU A 427 -13.53 0.52 -27.24
C LEU A 427 -12.98 1.64 -28.13
N LEU A 428 -13.50 1.78 -29.35
CA LEU A 428 -12.91 2.63 -30.39
C LEU A 428 -13.46 4.07 -30.41
N LEU A 429 -14.73 4.32 -30.11
CA LEU A 429 -15.33 5.67 -30.20
C LEU A 429 -15.32 6.47 -28.88
N ASN A 430 -15.05 5.83 -27.74
CA ASN A 430 -15.39 6.30 -26.38
C ASN A 430 -14.29 7.07 -25.61
N THR A 431 -13.29 7.65 -26.30
CA THR A 431 -12.11 8.24 -25.64
C THR A 431 -12.35 9.65 -25.09
N LYS A 432 -11.89 9.95 -23.86
CA LYS A 432 -11.93 11.28 -23.25
C LYS A 432 -11.01 12.27 -23.97
N MET A 433 -11.53 13.44 -24.30
CA MET A 433 -10.79 14.50 -25.00
C MET A 433 -10.36 15.60 -24.03
N LYS A 434 -9.24 15.39 -23.33
CA LYS A 434 -8.61 16.47 -22.52
C LYS A 434 -8.15 17.60 -23.45
N VAL A 435 -8.95 18.65 -23.59
CA VAL A 435 -8.50 19.93 -24.16
C VAL A 435 -7.39 20.46 -23.25
N ALA A 436 -6.18 20.58 -23.78
CA ALA A 436 -5.02 21.05 -23.04
C ALA A 436 -5.14 22.56 -22.75
N ARG A 437 -5.87 22.93 -21.69
CA ARG A 437 -5.75 24.24 -21.06
C ARG A 437 -4.30 24.38 -20.57
N ALA A 438 -3.54 25.23 -21.24
CA ALA A 438 -2.13 25.48 -20.94
C ALA A 438 -1.95 26.22 -19.61
N LYS A 439 -2.09 25.50 -18.49
CA LYS A 439 -1.41 25.87 -17.24
C LYS A 439 0.08 25.56 -17.43
N ASN A 440 0.85 26.58 -17.81
CA ASN A 440 2.30 26.69 -17.76
C ASN A 440 3.07 25.36 -17.81
N GLN A 441 3.33 24.83 -19.02
CA GLN A 441 4.34 23.77 -19.23
C GLN A 441 5.76 24.34 -19.10
N ALA A 442 6.09 24.83 -17.90
CA ALA A 442 7.34 25.50 -17.55
C ALA A 442 7.78 25.20 -16.10
N SER A 443 7.23 24.14 -15.48
CA SER A 443 7.50 23.78 -14.07
C SER A 443 7.41 22.27 -13.80
N HIS A 444 7.97 21.45 -14.70
CA HIS A 444 8.15 20.01 -14.52
C HIS A 444 9.43 19.54 -15.20
N ASP A 445 10.52 19.47 -14.42
CA ASP A 445 11.58 18.45 -14.51
C ASP A 445 12.59 18.62 -13.33
N GLU A 446 12.53 19.72 -12.56
CA GLU A 446 13.16 19.82 -11.23
C GLU A 446 12.42 18.94 -10.21
N ILE A 447 13.09 17.88 -9.74
CA ILE A 447 12.70 17.14 -8.53
C ILE A 447 12.83 18.11 -7.35
N GLN A 448 11.75 18.35 -6.62
CA GLN A 448 11.83 19.20 -5.43
C GLN A 448 12.66 18.50 -4.34
N ASP A 449 13.76 19.17 -3.95
CA ASP A 449 14.57 18.80 -2.79
C ASP A 449 13.65 18.59 -1.57
N CYS A 450 13.90 17.52 -0.83
CA CYS A 450 13.22 17.21 0.42
C CYS A 450 14.23 17.08 1.57
N VAL A 451 13.77 17.37 2.79
CA VAL A 451 14.56 17.13 4.01
C VAL A 451 13.98 15.93 4.73
N ILE A 452 14.85 14.99 5.12
CA ILE A 452 14.48 13.88 5.99
C ILE A 452 15.24 14.04 7.31
N TYR A 453 14.50 14.09 8.41
CA TYR A 453 15.07 13.96 9.75
C TYR A 453 14.82 12.53 10.25
N LEU A 454 15.88 11.79 10.52
CA LEU A 454 15.81 10.45 11.08
C LEU A 454 15.86 10.56 12.60
N CYS A 455 14.74 10.30 13.26
CA CYS A 455 14.61 10.43 14.71
C CYS A 455 14.49 9.06 15.36
N ALA A 456 15.59 8.56 15.94
CA ALA A 456 15.62 7.36 16.75
C ALA A 456 15.42 7.70 18.23
N THR A 457 14.57 6.94 18.92
CA THR A 457 14.45 6.99 20.39
C THR A 457 15.07 5.76 21.02
N MET A 458 15.90 5.98 22.04
CA MET A 458 16.69 4.97 22.74
C MET A 458 16.42 5.00 24.25
N TRP A 459 16.28 3.83 24.86
CA TRP A 459 16.27 3.62 26.30
C TRP A 459 16.80 2.23 26.70
N HIS A 460 18.06 2.19 27.15
CA HIS A 460 18.76 0.96 27.60
C HIS A 460 18.78 -0.14 26.51
N GLU A 461 19.17 0.24 25.29
CA GLU A 461 19.50 -0.67 24.19
C GLU A 461 20.71 -1.54 24.53
N THR A 462 20.72 -2.76 24.00
CA THR A 462 21.91 -3.60 23.99
C THR A 462 22.91 -3.13 22.94
N TYR A 463 24.18 -3.49 23.10
CA TYR A 463 25.24 -3.19 22.12
C TYR A 463 24.83 -3.60 20.69
N ASP A 464 24.29 -4.82 20.52
CA ASP A 464 23.79 -5.34 19.24
C ASP A 464 22.64 -4.52 18.63
N GLU A 465 21.78 -3.93 19.46
CA GLU A 465 20.66 -3.08 18.99
C GLU A 465 21.20 -1.75 18.45
N MET A 466 22.04 -1.07 19.25
CA MET A 466 22.70 0.17 18.85
C MET A 466 23.53 -0.02 17.57
N LEU A 467 24.22 -1.17 17.44
CA LEU A 467 25.00 -1.54 16.27
C LEU A 467 24.12 -1.66 15.00
N LYS A 468 22.94 -2.28 15.08
CA LYS A 468 22.00 -2.41 13.95
C LYS A 468 21.49 -1.06 13.46
N ILE A 469 21.02 -0.20 14.37
CA ILE A 469 20.42 1.08 13.98
C ILE A 469 21.47 2.05 13.44
N LEU A 470 22.66 2.13 14.04
CA LEU A 470 23.77 2.94 13.53
C LEU A 470 24.27 2.40 12.18
N THR A 471 24.42 1.09 12.02
CA THR A 471 24.76 0.47 10.72
C THR A 471 23.69 0.75 9.65
N SER A 472 22.42 0.95 10.03
CA SER A 472 21.35 1.39 9.10
C SER A 472 21.50 2.85 8.68
N MET A 473 21.81 3.74 9.63
CA MET A 473 22.06 5.17 9.37
C MET A 473 23.30 5.36 8.46
N PHE A 474 24.41 4.66 8.72
CA PHE A 474 25.61 4.73 7.88
C PHE A 474 25.43 4.04 6.51
N ARG A 475 24.59 3.00 6.40
CA ARG A 475 24.14 2.46 5.08
C ARG A 475 23.35 3.50 4.27
N LEU A 476 22.58 4.37 4.92
CA LEU A 476 21.87 5.46 4.25
C LEU A 476 22.81 6.61 3.87
N ASP A 477 23.77 6.98 4.73
CA ASP A 477 24.75 8.05 4.44
C ASP A 477 25.60 7.72 3.20
N ARG A 478 26.01 6.46 3.08
CA ARG A 478 26.75 5.91 1.94
C ARG A 478 25.90 5.70 0.67
N TYR A 479 24.58 5.91 0.72
CA TYR A 479 23.72 5.75 -0.46
C TYR A 479 23.79 6.96 -1.39
N ARG A 480 23.85 6.69 -2.71
CA ARG A 480 24.04 7.69 -3.78
C ARG A 480 23.21 7.43 -5.05
N GLY A 481 22.16 6.61 -4.97
CA GLY A 481 21.40 6.07 -6.12
C GLY A 481 22.03 4.81 -6.74
N ASP A 482 21.35 4.14 -7.68
CA ASP A 482 22.03 3.22 -8.62
C ASP A 482 22.58 4.09 -9.78
N PRO A 483 23.89 4.04 -10.10
CA PRO A 483 24.48 4.80 -11.21
C PRO A 483 23.97 4.40 -12.62
N LYS A 484 22.95 3.53 -12.71
CA LYS A 484 22.22 3.17 -13.94
C LYS A 484 20.88 3.89 -14.09
N GLU A 485 20.43 4.59 -13.06
CA GLU A 485 19.24 5.43 -13.09
C GLU A 485 19.67 6.88 -13.40
N GLU A 486 19.01 7.57 -14.34
CA GLU A 486 19.36 8.97 -14.70
C GLU A 486 19.03 9.99 -13.58
N HIS A 487 18.57 9.52 -12.43
CA HIS A 487 18.16 10.33 -11.29
C HIS A 487 19.01 9.93 -10.07
N SER A 488 20.10 10.65 -9.84
CA SER A 488 20.88 10.53 -8.61
C SER A 488 20.09 11.15 -7.44
N ASP A 489 19.18 10.39 -6.84
CA ASP A 489 18.48 10.77 -5.60
C ASP A 489 19.49 10.83 -4.44
N TYR A 490 20.17 11.97 -4.31
CA TYR A 490 21.01 12.30 -3.17
C TYR A 490 20.12 12.81 -2.01
N PHE A 491 20.01 12.04 -0.94
CA PHE A 491 19.25 12.47 0.24
C PHE A 491 20.14 13.28 1.17
N ASN A 492 19.86 14.58 1.30
CA ASN A 492 20.44 15.44 2.33
C ASN A 492 19.59 15.30 3.60
N PHE A 493 20.07 14.55 4.60
CA PHE A 493 19.33 14.21 5.80
C PHE A 493 20.09 14.56 7.09
N GLU A 494 19.43 14.41 8.24
CA GLU A 494 20.09 14.47 9.55
C GLU A 494 19.60 13.32 10.43
N CYS A 495 20.51 12.70 11.17
CA CYS A 495 20.21 11.69 12.17
C CYS A 495 20.19 12.31 13.56
N HIS A 496 19.13 12.06 14.31
CA HIS A 496 18.95 12.46 15.69
C HIS A 496 18.62 11.24 16.55
N ILE A 497 19.53 10.89 17.45
CA ILE A 497 19.32 9.84 18.46
C ILE A 497 18.96 10.53 19.77
N TYR A 498 17.84 10.15 20.39
CA TYR A 498 17.40 10.67 21.68
C TYR A 498 17.48 9.58 22.74
N VAL A 499 18.48 9.68 23.62
CA VAL A 499 18.72 8.71 24.69
C VAL A 499 18.01 9.17 25.96
N ASP A 500 17.03 8.38 26.41
CA ASP A 500 16.34 8.56 27.68
C ASP A 500 17.21 8.06 28.86
N ASP A 501 17.19 8.84 29.93
CA ASP A 501 17.90 8.57 31.20
C ASP A 501 19.43 8.38 31.11
N ALA A 502 20.08 9.23 30.31
CA ALA A 502 21.48 9.11 29.90
C ALA A 502 22.55 9.33 31.01
N PHE A 503 22.15 9.67 32.25
CA PHE A 503 23.08 10.18 33.28
C PHE A 503 22.95 9.53 34.66
N THR A 504 24.09 9.46 35.36
CA THR A 504 24.27 9.00 36.75
C THR A 504 24.89 10.09 37.63
N GLY A 505 24.94 9.89 38.95
CA GLY A 505 25.46 10.86 39.93
C GLY A 505 24.39 11.45 40.87
N GLU A 506 24.82 12.29 41.83
CA GLU A 506 23.94 12.98 42.78
C GLU A 506 23.23 14.19 42.16
N ASP A 507 22.43 14.94 42.93
CA ASP A 507 21.65 16.08 42.42
C ASP A 507 22.50 17.35 42.15
N VAL A 508 23.81 17.30 42.40
CA VAL A 508 24.75 18.41 42.17
C VAL A 508 25.05 18.54 40.66
N PRO A 509 24.82 19.71 40.01
CA PRO A 509 25.00 19.87 38.56
C PRO A 509 26.40 19.54 38.03
N GLU A 510 27.41 19.69 38.88
CA GLU A 510 28.83 19.50 38.58
C GLU A 510 29.28 18.03 38.68
N ARG A 511 28.49 17.16 39.32
CA ARG A 511 28.78 15.74 39.61
C ARG A 511 27.88 14.78 38.84
N ARG A 512 27.89 14.90 37.52
CA ARG A 512 27.08 14.06 36.62
C ARG A 512 27.97 13.34 35.63
N LEU A 513 27.85 12.03 35.60
CA LEU A 513 28.53 11.13 34.66
C LEU A 513 27.48 10.55 33.69
N VAL A 514 27.93 9.97 32.59
CA VAL A 514 27.06 9.17 31.71
C VAL A 514 26.64 7.86 32.40
N ASN A 515 25.78 7.07 31.75
CA ASN A 515 25.51 5.69 32.13
C ASN A 515 26.23 4.72 31.17
N SER A 516 26.34 3.44 31.54
CA SER A 516 27.06 2.44 30.74
C SER A 516 26.47 2.22 29.34
N TYR A 517 25.16 2.39 29.15
CA TYR A 517 24.53 2.30 27.83
C TYR A 517 24.95 3.45 26.90
N VAL A 518 25.30 4.61 27.45
CA VAL A 518 25.84 5.76 26.70
C VAL A 518 27.34 5.57 26.41
N GLU A 519 28.08 4.93 27.32
CA GLU A 519 29.47 4.49 27.08
C GLU A 519 29.50 3.46 25.94
N ASP A 520 28.66 2.42 26.01
CA ASP A 520 28.43 1.45 24.93
C ASP A 520 28.04 2.16 23.62
N LEU A 521 27.09 3.10 23.64
CA LEU A 521 26.68 3.86 22.45
C LEU A 521 27.86 4.62 21.81
N ILE A 522 28.73 5.24 22.62
CA ILE A 522 29.92 5.95 22.12
C ILE A 522 30.89 4.96 21.45
N HIS A 523 31.13 3.79 22.07
CA HIS A 523 31.96 2.74 21.48
C HIS A 523 31.36 2.20 20.17
N VAL A 524 30.04 1.96 20.10
CA VAL A 524 29.37 1.53 18.85
C VAL A 524 29.47 2.61 17.76
N VAL A 525 29.29 3.89 18.09
CA VAL A 525 29.44 5.00 17.12
C VAL A 525 30.85 5.04 16.55
N VAL A 526 31.88 4.86 17.39
CA VAL A 526 33.28 4.77 16.96
C VAL A 526 33.51 3.53 16.09
N GLU A 527 33.01 2.35 16.49
CA GLU A 527 33.18 1.12 15.73
C GLU A 527 32.51 1.19 14.36
N VAL A 528 31.26 1.64 14.27
CA VAL A 528 30.55 1.80 12.98
C VAL A 528 31.26 2.82 12.09
N TYR A 529 31.75 3.94 12.64
CA TYR A 529 32.52 4.91 11.86
C TYR A 529 33.81 4.28 11.31
N ARG A 530 34.53 3.51 12.14
CA ARG A 530 35.75 2.78 11.78
C ARG A 530 35.49 1.68 10.74
N VAL A 531 34.37 0.95 10.83
CA VAL A 531 33.97 -0.08 9.85
C VAL A 531 33.63 0.53 8.48
N PHE A 532 33.02 1.72 8.45
CA PHE A 532 32.63 2.38 7.20
C PHE A 532 33.76 3.19 6.53
N THR A 533 34.79 3.60 7.28
CA THR A 533 35.83 4.55 6.80
C THR A 533 37.29 4.15 7.06
N ASN A 534 37.55 3.07 7.79
CA ASN A 534 38.84 2.68 8.37
C ASN A 534 39.46 3.67 9.38
N LYS A 535 38.98 4.91 9.52
CA LYS A 535 39.53 5.95 10.41
C LYS A 535 38.62 6.23 11.61
N GLU A 536 39.11 7.07 12.52
CA GLU A 536 38.35 7.63 13.64
C GLU A 536 37.50 8.86 13.23
N PRO A 537 36.44 9.22 14.00
CA PRO A 537 35.56 10.35 13.70
C PRO A 537 36.29 11.70 13.55
N ASP A 538 35.97 12.45 12.48
CA ASP A 538 36.72 13.67 12.16
C ASP A 538 36.36 14.90 13.00
N ASP A 539 35.09 15.31 12.92
CA ASP A 539 34.60 16.55 13.51
C ASP A 539 33.58 16.20 14.60
N VAL A 540 34.05 16.11 15.85
CA VAL A 540 33.23 15.82 17.03
C VAL A 540 33.08 17.07 17.90
N SER A 541 31.83 17.44 18.18
CA SER A 541 31.49 18.56 19.08
C SER A 541 30.68 18.08 20.27
N ILE A 542 31.16 18.38 21.48
CA ILE A 542 30.50 18.07 22.75
C ILE A 542 29.85 19.35 23.27
N ILE A 543 28.55 19.31 23.59
CA ILE A 543 27.77 20.50 23.94
C ILE A 543 26.96 20.21 25.21
N GLU A 544 27.14 21.06 26.24
CA GLU A 544 26.26 21.06 27.40
C GLU A 544 24.93 21.75 27.07
N THR A 545 23.81 21.15 27.48
CA THR A 545 22.48 21.66 27.12
C THR A 545 21.58 21.82 28.33
N PRO A 546 20.53 22.65 28.27
CA PRO A 546 19.52 22.72 29.33
C PRO A 546 18.95 21.35 29.70
N TYR A 547 18.79 20.44 28.74
CA TYR A 547 18.23 19.10 28.93
C TYR A 547 19.24 18.01 29.36
N GLY A 548 20.54 18.30 29.42
CA GLY A 548 21.58 17.30 29.65
C GLY A 548 22.82 17.60 28.80
N GLY A 549 23.01 16.82 27.74
CA GLY A 549 24.12 17.00 26.79
C GLY A 549 23.71 16.72 25.35
N ARG A 550 24.56 17.14 24.41
CA ARG A 550 24.48 16.77 22.99
C ARG A 550 25.86 16.50 22.44
N LEU A 551 26.02 15.38 21.73
CA LEU A 551 27.14 15.13 20.83
C LEU A 551 26.71 15.48 19.40
N MET A 552 27.61 16.04 18.62
CA MET A 552 27.43 16.26 17.18
C MET A 552 28.63 15.67 16.45
N LEU A 553 28.37 14.85 15.43
CA LEU A 553 29.37 14.19 14.60
C LEU A 553 29.01 14.40 13.13
N VAL A 554 30.02 14.63 12.28
CA VAL A 554 29.86 14.64 10.82
C VAL A 554 30.04 13.21 10.30
N MET A 555 29.00 12.65 9.67
CA MET A 555 29.06 11.31 9.07
C MET A 555 29.92 11.34 7.79
N PRO A 556 30.49 10.19 7.36
CA PRO A 556 31.55 10.15 6.34
C PRO A 556 31.22 10.86 5.03
N GLU A 557 29.95 10.78 4.60
CA GLU A 557 29.45 11.28 3.33
C GLU A 557 28.70 12.63 3.47
N GLY A 558 28.90 13.31 4.61
CA GLY A 558 28.61 14.74 4.81
C GLY A 558 27.29 15.08 5.51
N ASN A 559 26.47 14.08 5.87
CA ASN A 559 25.26 14.30 6.68
C ASN A 559 25.62 14.41 8.19
N MET A 560 24.70 14.97 8.99
CA MET A 560 24.92 15.18 10.43
C MET A 560 24.34 14.05 11.28
N LEU A 561 25.07 13.64 12.32
CA LEU A 561 24.59 12.79 13.41
C LEU A 561 24.61 13.58 14.72
N TYR A 562 23.45 13.69 15.36
CA TYR A 562 23.25 14.32 16.66
C TYR A 562 22.82 13.26 17.68
N ILE A 563 23.49 13.19 18.83
CA ILE A 563 23.11 12.31 19.94
C ILE A 563 22.71 13.21 21.11
N HIS A 564 21.43 13.21 21.43
CA HIS A 564 20.81 14.01 22.48
C HIS A 564 20.71 13.18 23.76
N LEU A 565 21.54 13.50 24.75
CA LEU A 565 21.59 12.85 26.05
C LEU A 565 20.62 13.57 27.00
N LYS A 566 19.55 12.89 27.43
CA LYS A 566 18.52 13.49 28.31
C LYS A 566 18.77 13.17 29.79
N ASP A 567 18.85 14.22 30.59
CA ASP A 567 18.90 14.16 32.06
C ASP A 567 17.48 14.03 32.63
N LYS A 568 17.18 12.88 33.27
CA LYS A 568 15.86 12.58 33.88
C LYS A 568 15.42 13.59 34.94
N ARG A 569 16.35 14.34 35.51
CA ARG A 569 16.08 15.40 36.51
C ARG A 569 15.62 16.70 35.86
N ARG A 570 15.81 16.85 34.54
CA ARG A 570 15.58 18.10 33.78
C ARG A 570 14.53 17.98 32.68
N ILE A 571 14.32 16.79 32.12
CA ILE A 571 13.26 16.51 31.15
C ILE A 571 12.50 15.23 31.50
N ARG A 572 11.21 15.18 31.16
CA ARG A 572 10.34 13.99 31.22
C ARG A 572 10.93 12.81 30.42
N ASN A 573 11.07 11.67 31.10
CA ASN A 573 11.35 10.36 30.50
C ASN A 573 10.11 9.81 29.76
N LYS A 574 10.35 8.81 28.89
CA LYS A 574 9.48 8.14 27.89
C LYS A 574 9.56 8.74 26.48
N LYS A 575 9.57 7.83 25.49
CA LYS A 575 9.52 8.04 24.02
C LYS A 575 8.70 9.26 23.57
N ARG A 576 7.43 9.39 23.99
CA ARG A 576 6.56 10.53 23.61
C ARG A 576 7.20 11.91 23.87
N TRP A 577 7.91 12.08 24.98
CA TRP A 577 8.52 13.38 25.31
C TRP A 577 9.78 13.65 24.48
N SER A 578 10.51 12.62 24.08
CA SER A 578 11.57 12.72 23.06
C SER A 578 10.99 13.03 21.67
N GLN A 579 9.83 12.47 21.33
CA GLN A 579 9.10 12.81 20.11
C GLN A 579 8.66 14.29 20.11
N ILE A 580 8.05 14.78 21.18
CA ILE A 580 7.70 16.22 21.34
C ILE A 580 8.95 17.10 21.25
N MET A 581 10.07 16.66 21.84
CA MET A 581 11.36 17.36 21.80
C MET A 581 11.85 17.57 20.36
N TYR A 582 11.86 16.53 19.52
CA TYR A 582 12.27 16.68 18.11
C TYR A 582 11.24 17.40 17.25
N LEU A 583 9.94 17.24 17.53
CA LEU A 583 8.88 17.91 16.77
C LEU A 583 8.98 19.43 16.87
N TYR A 584 9.09 19.97 18.08
CA TYR A 584 9.28 21.41 18.29
C TYR A 584 10.65 21.90 17.86
N TYR A 585 11.70 21.07 17.96
CA TYR A 585 13.05 21.49 17.58
C TYR A 585 13.25 21.54 16.06
N LEU A 586 12.92 20.48 15.34
CA LEU A 586 13.27 20.32 13.93
C LEU A 586 12.25 21.02 13.02
N LEU A 587 10.95 20.81 13.25
CA LEU A 587 9.89 21.43 12.46
C LEU A 587 9.58 22.85 12.94
N GLY A 588 9.58 23.06 14.27
CA GLY A 588 9.34 24.37 14.88
C GLY A 588 10.53 25.32 14.77
N TRP A 589 11.59 25.09 15.55
CA TRP A 589 12.72 26.02 15.69
C TRP A 589 13.63 26.06 14.46
N LYS A 590 14.29 24.94 14.13
CA LYS A 590 15.26 24.85 13.03
C LYS A 590 14.58 25.15 11.68
N GLY A 591 13.43 24.54 11.41
CA GLY A 591 12.61 24.81 10.22
C GLY A 591 12.20 26.27 10.06
N TYR A 592 11.82 26.97 11.15
CA TYR A 592 11.48 28.40 11.08
C TYR A 592 12.69 29.28 10.77
N ILE A 593 13.83 29.03 11.43
CA ILE A 593 15.06 29.81 11.26
C ILE A 593 15.60 29.68 9.83
N VAL A 594 15.72 28.45 9.32
CA VAL A 594 16.15 28.14 7.94
C VAL A 594 15.31 28.91 6.91
N LYS A 595 14.01 29.07 7.15
CA LYS A 595 13.08 29.81 6.27
C LYS A 595 13.07 31.34 6.47
N ASN A 596 13.54 31.86 7.61
CA ASN A 596 13.42 33.28 7.99
C ASN A 596 14.75 33.95 8.42
N PRO A 597 15.91 33.71 7.77
CA PRO A 597 17.21 34.18 8.28
C PRO A 597 17.31 35.71 8.42
N GLN A 598 16.62 36.50 7.58
CA GLN A 598 16.62 37.96 7.71
C GLN A 598 15.87 38.49 8.96
N LYS A 599 15.02 37.68 9.60
CA LYS A 599 14.30 38.11 10.82
C LYS A 599 15.14 38.01 12.09
N ILE A 600 16.37 37.49 12.01
CA ILE A 600 17.31 37.42 13.13
C ILE A 600 17.70 38.84 13.60
N ASN A 601 17.87 39.81 12.69
CA ASN A 601 18.48 41.11 13.01
C ASN A 601 17.50 42.31 13.14
N THR A 602 16.21 42.21 12.78
CA THR A 602 15.42 43.45 12.49
C THR A 602 13.94 43.46 12.92
N ARG A 603 13.69 43.11 14.19
CA ARG A 603 12.42 43.22 14.98
C ARG A 603 11.60 41.93 15.14
N ARG A 604 11.79 41.27 16.29
CA ARG A 604 10.68 40.61 17.02
C ARG A 604 10.95 40.59 18.52
N SER A 605 10.61 41.69 19.20
CA SER A 605 10.70 41.86 20.66
C SER A 605 9.61 41.07 21.42
N SER A 606 9.56 39.76 21.18
CA SER A 606 8.84 38.79 22.01
C SER A 606 9.40 37.40 21.75
N LEU A 607 10.27 36.95 22.68
CA LEU A 607 11.21 35.82 22.56
C LEU A 607 12.43 36.16 21.68
N ILE A 608 13.63 35.79 22.14
CA ILE A 608 14.96 36.08 21.56
C ILE A 608 15.40 37.55 21.63
N SER A 609 16.50 37.79 22.34
CA SER A 609 17.39 38.96 22.20
C SER A 609 18.72 38.69 22.91
N VAL A 610 19.84 38.83 22.21
CA VAL A 610 21.15 39.39 22.63
C VAL A 610 22.06 39.28 21.40
N ASP A 611 22.71 40.38 21.05
CA ASP A 611 23.65 40.44 19.93
C ASP A 611 25.02 39.84 20.30
N GLY A 612 25.67 39.19 19.34
CA GLY A 612 27.01 38.62 19.50
C GLY A 612 27.44 37.83 18.27
N GLU A 613 28.48 38.31 17.57
CA GLU A 613 28.99 37.65 16.36
C GLU A 613 29.71 36.34 16.72
N ILE A 614 29.11 35.19 16.37
CA ILE A 614 29.73 33.88 16.50
C ILE A 614 29.89 33.25 15.12
N PHE A 615 31.15 33.01 14.74
CA PHE A 615 31.53 32.27 13.54
C PHE A 615 31.22 30.77 13.70
N LEU A 616 29.94 30.39 13.57
CA LEU A 616 29.59 29.03 13.18
C LEU A 616 29.73 28.90 11.65
N PRO A 617 30.38 27.85 11.14
CA PRO A 617 30.39 27.58 9.71
C PRO A 617 28.97 27.21 9.27
N GLN A 618 28.34 28.08 8.49
CA GLN A 618 27.06 27.80 7.84
C GLN A 618 27.27 26.72 6.78
N PHE A 619 27.12 25.45 7.17
CA PHE A 619 27.24 24.31 6.27
C PHE A 619 26.31 24.48 5.06
N GLU A 620 26.83 24.25 3.85
CA GLU A 620 26.17 24.58 2.58
C GLU A 620 24.78 23.95 2.44
N ASN A 621 24.52 22.85 3.15
CA ASN A 621 23.23 22.15 3.15
C ASN A 621 22.09 22.98 3.78
N ASP A 622 22.32 23.77 4.83
CA ASP A 622 21.25 24.59 5.43
C ASP A 622 20.83 25.75 4.51
N ASN A 623 21.75 26.26 3.68
CA ASN A 623 21.42 27.26 2.66
C ASN A 623 20.53 26.70 1.54
N LYS A 624 20.66 25.40 1.19
CA LYS A 624 19.76 24.70 0.25
C LYS A 624 18.36 24.53 0.86
N ARG A 625 18.29 24.12 2.13
CA ARG A 625 17.03 23.80 2.84
C ARG A 625 16.07 24.98 2.97
N LYS A 626 16.56 26.23 2.86
CA LYS A 626 15.78 27.48 2.90
C LYS A 626 14.57 27.52 1.96
N PHE A 627 14.64 26.83 0.82
CA PHE A 627 13.61 26.86 -0.22
C PHE A 627 12.59 25.70 -0.16
N ILE A 628 12.73 24.78 0.81
CA ILE A 628 11.96 23.53 0.88
C ILE A 628 10.62 23.73 1.63
N SER A 629 9.51 23.28 1.05
CA SER A 629 8.18 23.35 1.66
C SER A 629 8.04 22.46 2.89
N ASP A 630 7.16 22.80 3.84
CA ASP A 630 6.80 21.93 4.98
C ASP A 630 6.12 20.61 4.54
N ASP A 631 5.60 20.58 3.32
CA ASP A 631 5.10 19.39 2.63
C ASP A 631 6.20 18.44 2.11
N ASN A 632 7.42 18.97 1.95
CA ASN A 632 8.63 18.25 1.52
C ASN A 632 9.64 18.05 2.66
N THR A 633 9.22 18.33 3.90
CA THR A 633 9.96 18.02 5.12
C THR A 633 9.35 16.78 5.75
N TYR A 634 10.17 15.76 6.02
CA TYR A 634 9.73 14.48 6.56
C TYR A 634 10.47 14.11 7.84
N ILE A 635 9.81 13.40 8.75
CA ILE A 635 10.42 12.77 9.92
C ILE A 635 10.27 11.25 9.80
N LEU A 636 11.39 10.53 9.77
CA LEU A 636 11.42 9.07 9.89
C LEU A 636 11.53 8.73 11.38
N ALA A 637 10.45 8.23 11.97
CA ALA A 637 10.46 7.68 13.32
C ALA A 637 11.10 6.29 13.31
N LEU A 638 12.02 6.08 14.25
CA LEU A 638 12.83 4.87 14.42
C LEU A 638 12.87 4.45 15.89
N ASP A 639 12.90 3.15 16.14
CA ASP A 639 13.21 2.57 17.46
C ASP A 639 14.66 2.03 17.45
N GLY A 640 15.30 2.01 18.63
CA GLY A 640 16.74 1.73 18.78
C GLY A 640 17.22 0.34 18.33
N ASP A 641 16.31 -0.59 18.03
CA ASP A 641 16.58 -1.95 17.57
C ASP A 641 16.37 -2.16 16.06
N THR A 642 15.98 -1.12 15.32
CA THR A 642 15.54 -1.25 13.92
C THR A 642 16.70 -1.39 12.92
N ASP A 643 16.62 -2.41 12.06
CA ASP A 643 17.48 -2.58 10.87
C ASP A 643 16.69 -2.25 9.60
N PHE A 644 17.17 -1.31 8.79
CA PHE A 644 16.53 -0.90 7.53
C PHE A 644 17.54 -0.63 6.41
N HIS A 645 17.04 -0.65 5.18
CA HIS A 645 17.83 -0.41 3.96
C HIS A 645 17.40 0.89 3.25
N PRO A 646 18.29 1.59 2.52
CA PRO A 646 17.98 2.87 1.87
C PRO A 646 16.74 2.84 0.98
N LYS A 647 16.58 1.76 0.20
CA LYS A 647 15.41 1.53 -0.66
C LYS A 647 14.07 1.53 0.09
N ALA A 648 14.04 1.08 1.34
CA ALA A 648 12.83 1.11 2.15
C ALA A 648 12.42 2.56 2.49
N VAL A 649 13.39 3.43 2.81
CA VAL A 649 13.15 4.86 3.08
C VAL A 649 12.63 5.57 1.84
N ILE A 650 13.30 5.38 0.69
CA ILE A 650 12.90 5.94 -0.62
C ILE A 650 11.42 5.60 -0.91
N LEU A 651 11.05 4.33 -0.76
CA LEU A 651 9.69 3.86 -0.98
C LEU A 651 8.64 4.45 -0.02
N LEU A 652 9.02 5.06 1.10
CA LEU A 652 8.11 5.88 1.92
C LEU A 652 8.09 7.35 1.47
N VAL A 653 9.25 7.91 1.10
CA VAL A 653 9.38 9.28 0.58
C VAL A 653 8.54 9.44 -0.69
N ASP A 654 8.61 8.49 -1.62
CA ASP A 654 7.84 8.50 -2.87
C ASP A 654 6.33 8.46 -2.63
N ARG A 655 5.87 7.69 -1.64
CA ARG A 655 4.44 7.60 -1.28
C ARG A 655 3.92 8.91 -0.71
N LEU A 656 4.75 9.62 0.06
CA LEU A 656 4.42 10.93 0.60
C LEU A 656 4.51 12.04 -0.46
N ARG A 657 5.54 12.03 -1.32
CA ARG A 657 5.69 12.93 -2.50
C ARG A 657 4.52 12.77 -3.48
N MET A 658 4.00 11.55 -3.67
CA MET A 658 2.92 11.24 -4.62
C MET A 658 1.54 11.74 -4.17
N TYR A 659 1.29 11.91 -2.87
CA TYR A 659 -0.05 12.14 -2.32
C TYR A 659 -0.10 13.22 -1.23
N ASP A 660 -0.58 14.42 -1.59
CA ASP A 660 -0.67 15.58 -0.67
C ASP A 660 -1.60 15.43 0.53
N ASN A 661 -2.53 14.45 0.50
CA ASN A 661 -3.41 14.15 1.63
C ASN A 661 -2.84 13.07 2.58
N VAL A 662 -1.65 12.53 2.31
CA VAL A 662 -1.00 11.55 3.17
C VAL A 662 -0.13 12.27 4.20
N GLY A 663 -0.48 12.11 5.48
CA GLY A 663 0.26 12.66 6.62
C GLY A 663 1.33 11.71 7.15
N ALA A 664 1.20 10.41 6.91
CA ALA A 664 2.20 9.41 7.27
C ALA A 664 2.17 8.18 6.34
N ALA A 665 3.31 7.53 6.15
CA ALA A 665 3.44 6.26 5.45
C ALA A 665 4.32 5.30 6.28
N CYS A 666 3.85 4.06 6.48
CA CYS A 666 4.59 3.03 7.20
C CYS A 666 5.06 1.89 6.29
N GLY A 667 6.19 1.28 6.67
CA GLY A 667 6.69 0.07 6.04
C GLY A 667 6.02 -1.21 6.54
N ARG A 668 6.46 -2.33 5.96
CA ARG A 668 6.26 -3.68 6.48
C ARG A 668 7.36 -3.97 7.50
N ILE A 669 6.97 -4.56 8.62
CA ILE A 669 7.86 -4.82 9.76
C ILE A 669 8.06 -6.33 9.92
N HIS A 670 9.31 -6.77 9.91
CA HIS A 670 9.74 -8.16 10.00
C HIS A 670 10.34 -8.47 11.38
N PRO A 671 9.72 -9.33 12.22
CA PRO A 671 10.24 -9.65 13.54
C PRO A 671 11.44 -10.62 13.45
N THR A 672 12.53 -10.26 14.12
CA THR A 672 13.79 -11.02 14.21
C THR A 672 14.05 -11.52 15.63
N GLY A 673 15.00 -12.45 15.78
CA GLY A 673 15.27 -13.22 17.01
C GLY A 673 15.11 -14.73 16.80
N MET A 674 15.25 -15.50 17.88
CA MET A 674 15.22 -16.95 17.91
C MET A 674 14.14 -17.53 18.83
N GLY A 675 13.84 -18.82 18.66
CA GLY A 675 12.95 -19.60 19.53
C GLY A 675 11.45 -19.50 19.22
N PRO A 676 10.62 -20.31 19.91
CA PRO A 676 9.19 -20.48 19.57
C PRO A 676 8.33 -19.22 19.65
N MET A 677 8.66 -18.30 20.57
CA MET A 677 7.93 -17.03 20.73
C MET A 677 8.15 -16.10 19.52
N VAL A 678 9.33 -16.14 18.91
CA VAL A 678 9.60 -15.41 17.65
C VAL A 678 8.94 -16.10 16.46
N TRP A 679 8.81 -17.42 16.45
CA TRP A 679 8.06 -18.14 15.40
C TRP A 679 6.58 -17.77 15.41
N TYR A 680 5.92 -17.76 16.57
CA TYR A 680 4.55 -17.27 16.72
C TYR A 680 4.41 -15.83 16.15
N GLN A 681 5.30 -14.93 16.54
CA GLN A 681 5.27 -13.53 16.11
C GLN A 681 5.54 -13.35 14.60
N LYS A 682 6.41 -14.16 14.00
CA LYS A 682 6.68 -14.14 12.54
C LYS A 682 5.41 -14.41 11.72
N PHE A 683 4.61 -15.41 12.10
CA PHE A 683 3.34 -15.67 11.39
C PHE A 683 2.26 -14.63 11.73
N GLU A 684 2.16 -14.22 12.99
CA GLU A 684 1.21 -13.18 13.44
C GLU A 684 1.42 -11.86 12.68
N TYR A 685 2.68 -11.40 12.55
CA TYR A 685 3.03 -10.20 11.79
C TYR A 685 2.78 -10.38 10.30
N ALA A 686 3.10 -11.54 9.72
CA ALA A 686 2.84 -11.83 8.31
C ALA A 686 1.34 -11.74 7.99
N VAL A 687 0.47 -12.44 8.72
CA VAL A 687 -0.98 -12.38 8.54
C VAL A 687 -1.54 -10.97 8.80
N GLY A 688 -1.04 -10.28 9.83
CA GLY A 688 -1.43 -8.90 10.14
C GLY A 688 -1.09 -7.90 9.03
N HIS A 689 0.05 -8.06 8.36
CA HIS A 689 0.45 -7.24 7.21
C HIS A 689 -0.26 -7.64 5.92
N TRP A 690 -0.35 -8.93 5.61
CA TRP A 690 -0.97 -9.45 4.40
C TRP A 690 -2.48 -9.17 4.35
N LEU A 691 -3.19 -9.34 5.46
CA LEU A 691 -4.65 -9.27 5.52
C LEU A 691 -5.15 -8.01 6.24
N GLN A 692 -4.85 -7.82 7.54
CA GLN A 692 -5.48 -6.73 8.30
C GLN A 692 -5.03 -5.34 7.84
N LYS A 693 -3.74 -4.98 7.93
CA LYS A 693 -3.24 -3.65 7.49
C LYS A 693 -3.61 -3.37 6.03
N THR A 694 -3.54 -4.41 5.20
CA THR A 694 -3.90 -4.33 3.79
C THR A 694 -5.39 -4.02 3.59
N ALA A 695 -6.28 -4.64 4.36
CA ALA A 695 -7.70 -4.32 4.36
C ALA A 695 -7.98 -2.90 4.87
N GLU A 696 -7.36 -2.49 5.98
CA GLU A 696 -7.46 -1.12 6.50
C GLU A 696 -7.04 -0.09 5.43
N HIS A 697 -5.89 -0.31 4.78
CA HIS A 697 -5.39 0.53 3.69
C HIS A 697 -6.37 0.60 2.49
N VAL A 698 -6.93 -0.55 2.09
CA VAL A 698 -7.87 -0.66 0.95
C VAL A 698 -9.22 -0.01 1.22
N PHE A 699 -9.79 -0.18 2.42
CA PHE A 699 -11.08 0.41 2.78
C PHE A 699 -10.98 1.91 3.10
N GLY A 700 -9.80 2.41 3.43
CA GLY A 700 -9.60 3.84 3.68
C GLY A 700 -8.18 4.21 4.04
N SER A 701 -7.77 3.88 5.27
CA SER A 701 -6.50 4.26 5.89
C SER A 701 -6.09 3.23 6.93
N VAL A 702 -4.79 3.08 7.17
CA VAL A 702 -4.29 2.24 8.27
C VAL A 702 -4.48 2.95 9.62
N LEU A 703 -4.79 2.21 10.68
CA LEU A 703 -5.03 2.78 12.02
C LEU A 703 -3.76 3.17 12.79
N CYS A 704 -2.60 2.64 12.42
CA CYS A 704 -1.34 2.85 13.13
C CYS A 704 -0.12 2.66 12.21
N SER A 705 0.68 3.71 12.11
CA SER A 705 2.10 3.67 11.73
C SER A 705 2.92 3.24 12.95
N PRO A 706 3.64 2.09 12.94
CA PRO A 706 4.49 1.67 14.04
C PRO A 706 5.72 2.56 14.14
N GLY A 707 6.08 3.00 15.35
CA GLY A 707 7.18 3.95 15.57
C GLY A 707 8.58 3.42 15.23
N CYS A 708 8.75 2.12 14.98
CA CYS A 708 10.04 1.54 14.64
C CYS A 708 10.50 1.85 13.21
N PHE A 709 9.57 2.00 12.26
CA PHE A 709 9.90 2.43 10.89
C PHE A 709 8.70 3.07 10.17
N SER A 710 8.51 4.37 10.39
CA SER A 710 7.42 5.13 9.76
C SER A 710 7.81 6.57 9.43
N LEU A 711 7.46 7.03 8.23
CA LEU A 711 7.77 8.37 7.73
C LEU A 711 6.53 9.28 7.84
N PHE A 712 6.70 10.47 8.38
CA PHE A 712 5.63 11.45 8.65
C PHE A 712 5.88 12.78 7.92
N ARG A 713 4.83 13.41 7.40
CA ARG A 713 4.86 14.74 6.74
C ARG A 713 4.93 15.85 7.79
N GLY A 714 5.89 16.76 7.65
CA GLY A 714 6.09 17.90 8.56
C GLY A 714 4.85 18.78 8.70
N SER A 715 4.22 19.14 7.57
CA SER A 715 2.97 19.92 7.56
C SER A 715 1.76 19.22 8.20
N ALA A 716 1.76 17.88 8.29
CA ALA A 716 0.70 17.11 8.96
C ALA A 716 0.94 16.98 10.47
N LEU A 717 2.20 16.85 10.88
CA LEU A 717 2.60 16.87 12.29
C LEU A 717 2.43 18.26 12.92
N MET A 718 2.74 19.32 12.16
CA MET A 718 2.62 20.73 12.58
C MET A 718 1.20 21.32 12.47
N ASP A 719 0.19 20.49 12.21
CA ASP A 719 -1.21 20.91 12.31
C ASP A 719 -1.50 21.38 13.75
N ASP A 720 -2.02 22.61 13.90
CA ASP A 720 -2.32 23.29 15.18
C ASP A 720 -3.11 22.41 16.17
N SER A 721 -3.88 21.45 15.64
CA SER A 721 -4.75 20.57 16.40
C SER A 721 -4.15 19.18 16.68
N VAL A 722 -3.11 18.77 15.96
CA VAL A 722 -2.36 17.52 16.17
C VAL A 722 -1.29 17.74 17.23
N LEU A 723 -0.29 18.58 16.97
CA LEU A 723 0.85 18.79 17.88
C LEU A 723 0.40 19.27 19.27
N LYS A 724 -0.55 20.22 19.30
CA LYS A 724 -1.10 20.74 20.55
C LYS A 724 -1.78 19.66 21.39
N ARG A 725 -2.56 18.75 20.79
CA ARG A 725 -3.12 17.60 21.50
C ARG A 725 -2.02 16.64 21.93
N TYR A 726 -1.02 16.37 21.08
CA TYR A 726 0.07 15.47 21.41
C TYR A 726 0.90 15.91 22.63
N THR A 727 1.01 17.22 22.89
CA THR A 727 1.68 17.76 24.09
C THR A 727 0.89 17.61 25.40
N THR A 728 -0.40 17.23 25.39
CA THR A 728 -1.19 17.21 26.62
C THR A 728 -0.72 16.12 27.58
N THR A 729 -0.50 16.50 28.84
CA THR A 729 -0.23 15.56 29.93
C THR A 729 -1.43 14.68 30.21
N SER A 730 -1.20 13.37 30.33
CA SER A 730 -2.17 12.43 30.87
C SER A 730 -2.53 12.82 32.31
N THR A 731 -3.82 13.07 32.57
CA THR A 731 -4.34 13.44 33.90
C THR A 731 -5.30 12.39 34.45
N ARG A 732 -6.14 11.82 33.57
CA ARG A 732 -7.14 10.80 33.89
C ARG A 732 -6.61 9.40 33.57
N ALA A 733 -7.08 8.38 34.27
CA ALA A 733 -6.69 6.99 34.04
C ALA A 733 -6.78 6.51 32.57
N SER A 734 -7.78 6.97 31.81
CA SER A 734 -7.93 6.61 30.38
C SER A 734 -6.82 7.20 29.51
N GLU A 735 -6.32 8.38 29.85
CA GLU A 735 -5.28 9.11 29.12
C GLU A 735 -3.92 8.41 29.29
N TYR A 736 -3.65 7.86 30.48
CA TYR A 736 -2.46 7.03 30.69
C TYR A 736 -2.45 5.74 29.84
N VAL A 737 -3.60 5.16 29.52
CA VAL A 737 -3.72 3.98 28.64
C VAL A 737 -3.70 4.40 27.15
N GLN A 738 -4.35 5.50 26.79
CA GLN A 738 -4.43 5.94 25.40
C GLN A 738 -3.14 6.63 24.91
N TYR A 739 -2.58 7.56 25.70
CA TYR A 739 -1.52 8.48 25.28
C TYR A 739 -0.11 8.02 25.71
N ASP A 740 0.03 7.25 26.79
CA ASP A 740 1.30 6.90 27.47
C ASP A 740 1.75 5.44 27.27
N GLN A 741 0.90 4.59 26.68
CA GLN A 741 1.14 3.16 26.40
C GLN A 741 1.08 2.79 24.90
N GLY A 742 0.74 3.74 24.03
CA GLY A 742 0.52 3.54 22.59
C GLY A 742 0.57 4.85 21.82
N GLU A 743 1.56 5.67 22.14
CA GLU A 743 1.79 7.03 21.65
C GLU A 743 1.85 7.14 20.12
N ASP A 744 2.37 6.12 19.43
CA ASP A 744 2.40 6.06 17.96
C ASP A 744 0.98 5.88 17.37
N ARG A 745 0.15 5.02 17.99
CA ARG A 745 -1.25 4.83 17.60
C ARG A 745 -2.08 6.08 17.91
N TRP A 746 -1.85 6.72 19.05
CA TRP A 746 -2.52 7.98 19.40
C TRP A 746 -2.18 9.10 18.41
N LEU A 747 -0.90 9.26 18.02
CA LEU A 747 -0.49 10.21 16.98
C LEU A 747 -1.22 9.94 15.65
N CYS A 748 -1.34 8.68 15.25
CA CYS A 748 -2.12 8.29 14.08
C CYS A 748 -3.60 8.63 14.24
N THR A 749 -4.22 8.35 15.40
CA THR A 749 -5.62 8.71 15.67
C THR A 749 -5.86 10.22 15.57
N LEU A 750 -4.92 11.06 16.06
CA LEU A 750 -4.97 12.51 15.88
C LEU A 750 -4.91 12.92 14.39
N LEU A 751 -3.98 12.36 13.61
CA LEU A 751 -3.87 12.62 12.17
C LEU A 751 -5.16 12.24 11.42
N LEU A 752 -5.72 11.06 11.70
CA LEU A 752 -6.96 10.57 11.10
C LEU A 752 -8.16 11.48 11.43
N GLN A 753 -8.29 11.92 12.68
CA GLN A 753 -9.36 12.82 13.15
C GLN A 753 -9.33 14.20 12.47
N GLN A 754 -8.18 14.66 11.97
CA GLN A 754 -8.03 15.97 11.30
C GLN A 754 -8.06 15.92 9.77
N GLY A 755 -8.18 14.73 9.17
CA GLY A 755 -8.37 14.57 7.72
C GLY A 755 -7.19 13.99 6.96
N TRP A 756 -6.06 13.76 7.63
CA TRP A 756 -4.87 13.16 7.00
C TRP A 756 -5.05 11.64 6.79
N ARG A 757 -4.49 11.11 5.71
CA ARG A 757 -4.43 9.67 5.42
C ARG A 757 -3.12 9.08 5.96
N VAL A 758 -3.19 7.83 6.42
CA VAL A 758 -2.04 7.01 6.83
C VAL A 758 -1.91 5.82 5.87
N GLU A 759 -0.82 5.80 5.11
CA GLU A 759 -0.48 4.79 4.09
C GLU A 759 0.28 3.59 4.70
N TYR A 760 0.22 2.47 3.99
CA TYR A 760 1.10 1.32 4.21
C TYR A 760 1.72 0.90 2.87
N ASN A 761 3.05 0.97 2.77
CA ASN A 761 3.76 0.50 1.59
C ASN A 761 4.37 -0.89 1.85
N ALA A 762 3.69 -1.92 1.33
CA ALA A 762 4.12 -3.31 1.43
C ALA A 762 5.45 -3.63 0.72
N ALA A 763 6.04 -2.73 -0.07
CA ALA A 763 7.37 -2.91 -0.67
C ALA A 763 8.51 -2.24 0.12
N SER A 764 8.19 -1.55 1.22
CA SER A 764 9.16 -0.88 2.09
C SER A 764 9.37 -1.74 3.34
N ASP A 765 10.42 -2.54 3.36
CA ASP A 765 10.67 -3.56 4.39
C ASP A 765 11.74 -3.09 5.42
N ALA A 766 11.43 -3.27 6.70
CA ALA A 766 12.35 -3.05 7.83
C ALA A 766 12.23 -4.18 8.87
N TYR A 767 13.27 -4.35 9.68
CA TYR A 767 13.44 -5.45 10.63
C TYR A 767 13.59 -4.92 12.06
N THR A 768 13.11 -5.67 13.05
CA THR A 768 13.06 -5.29 14.48
C THR A 768 13.33 -6.52 15.37
N ASN A 769 13.86 -6.33 16.56
CA ASN A 769 13.95 -7.38 17.59
C ASN A 769 12.55 -7.66 18.15
N SER A 770 12.10 -8.92 18.08
CA SER A 770 10.84 -9.32 18.73
C SER A 770 11.10 -10.03 20.07
N PRO A 771 10.23 -9.85 21.08
CA PRO A 771 10.38 -10.50 22.38
C PRO A 771 10.63 -12.00 22.29
N GLN A 772 11.75 -12.44 22.87
CA GLN A 772 12.16 -13.85 22.87
C GLN A 772 11.61 -14.59 24.10
N GLU A 773 11.49 -13.89 25.23
CA GLU A 773 10.88 -14.45 26.44
C GLU A 773 9.35 -14.32 26.48
N PHE A 774 8.69 -15.35 27.01
CA PHE A 774 7.24 -15.33 27.27
C PHE A 774 6.83 -14.19 28.22
N LYS A 775 7.65 -13.86 29.23
CA LYS A 775 7.43 -12.75 30.17
C LYS A 775 7.51 -11.39 29.47
N GLU A 776 8.50 -11.19 28.62
CA GLU A 776 8.69 -9.96 27.85
C GLU A 776 7.52 -9.74 26.87
N PHE A 777 7.12 -10.79 26.14
CA PHE A 777 5.97 -10.78 25.25
C PHE A 777 4.67 -10.38 25.99
N TYR A 778 4.38 -10.99 27.15
CA TYR A 778 3.21 -10.63 27.97
C TYR A 778 3.27 -9.17 28.46
N ASN A 779 4.45 -8.65 28.84
CA ASN A 779 4.63 -7.26 29.26
C ASN A 779 4.49 -6.25 28.10
N GLN A 780 4.94 -6.57 26.89
CA GLN A 780 4.70 -5.77 25.68
C GLN A 780 3.18 -5.69 25.40
N ARG A 781 2.52 -6.84 25.33
CA ARG A 781 1.10 -6.95 24.94
C ARG A 781 0.14 -6.39 25.99
N ARG A 782 0.53 -6.35 27.27
CA ARG A 782 -0.16 -5.59 28.34
C ARG A 782 -0.36 -4.11 27.98
N ARG A 783 0.57 -3.49 27.25
CA ARG A 783 0.47 -2.09 26.80
C ARG A 783 -0.32 -2.00 25.49
N TRP A 784 0.05 -2.82 24.51
CA TRP A 784 -0.49 -2.74 23.15
C TRP A 784 -1.99 -3.06 23.04
N GLY A 785 -2.49 -4.05 23.79
CA GLY A 785 -3.89 -4.47 23.74
C GLY A 785 -4.86 -3.38 24.22
N PRO A 786 -4.78 -2.94 25.49
CA PRO A 786 -5.62 -1.88 26.04
C PRO A 786 -5.52 -0.55 25.27
N SER A 787 -4.31 -0.15 24.85
CA SER A 787 -4.13 1.09 24.08
C SER A 787 -4.67 1.00 22.65
N THR A 788 -4.63 -0.18 22.01
CA THR A 788 -5.27 -0.42 20.71
C THR A 788 -6.79 -0.34 20.83
N LEU A 789 -7.37 -0.94 21.87
CA LEU A 789 -8.81 -0.86 22.14
C LEU A 789 -9.24 0.60 22.42
N ALA A 790 -8.52 1.32 23.28
CA ALA A 790 -8.83 2.70 23.64
C ALA A 790 -8.81 3.66 22.43
N ASN A 791 -7.72 3.66 21.65
CA ASN A 791 -7.60 4.53 20.47
C ASN A 791 -8.61 4.17 19.36
N THR A 792 -8.94 2.89 19.19
CA THR A 792 -9.94 2.48 18.19
C THR A 792 -11.36 2.87 18.64
N LEU A 793 -11.67 2.79 19.94
CA LEU A 793 -12.94 3.27 20.49
C LEU A 793 -13.07 4.80 20.40
N ASP A 794 -12.01 5.57 20.60
CA ASP A 794 -12.00 7.03 20.34
C ASP A 794 -12.30 7.34 18.86
N LEU A 795 -11.65 6.63 17.92
CA LEU A 795 -11.94 6.78 16.49
C LEU A 795 -13.37 6.38 16.12
N LEU A 796 -13.94 5.33 16.74
CA LEU A 796 -15.34 4.93 16.52
C LEU A 796 -16.32 5.95 17.11
N HIS A 797 -16.07 6.45 18.31
CA HIS A 797 -16.88 7.48 18.98
C HIS A 797 -16.89 8.80 18.20
N SER A 798 -15.71 9.26 17.76
CA SER A 798 -15.53 10.41 16.87
C SER A 798 -15.86 10.13 15.40
N GLY A 799 -16.24 8.90 15.04
CA GLY A 799 -16.34 8.43 13.66
C GLY A 799 -17.30 9.24 12.78
N ALA A 800 -18.43 9.68 13.34
CA ALA A 800 -19.42 10.48 12.61
C ALA A 800 -18.92 11.89 12.23
N GLU A 801 -17.94 12.44 12.96
CA GLU A 801 -17.26 13.71 12.64
C GLU A 801 -16.02 13.47 11.78
N THR A 802 -15.24 12.43 12.08
CA THR A 802 -14.07 12.01 11.30
C THR A 802 -14.43 11.72 9.84
N VAL A 803 -15.56 11.07 9.57
CA VAL A 803 -16.09 10.84 8.20
C VAL A 803 -16.43 12.14 7.44
N LYS A 804 -16.66 13.27 8.13
CA LYS A 804 -16.86 14.59 7.48
C LYS A 804 -15.54 15.29 7.15
N ARG A 805 -14.50 15.04 7.94
CA ARG A 805 -13.18 15.71 7.84
C ARG A 805 -12.21 14.94 6.95
N ASN A 806 -12.23 13.61 7.04
CA ASN A 806 -11.31 12.72 6.37
C ASN A 806 -11.99 12.01 5.20
N THR A 807 -11.69 12.43 3.97
CA THR A 807 -12.22 11.80 2.75
C THR A 807 -11.80 10.35 2.57
N SER A 808 -10.77 9.90 3.30
CA SER A 808 -10.31 8.50 3.28
C SER A 808 -11.09 7.61 4.25
N ILE A 809 -11.88 8.15 5.17
CA ILE A 809 -12.63 7.37 6.17
C ILE A 809 -14.13 7.41 5.82
N SER A 810 -14.67 6.28 5.38
CA SER A 810 -16.09 6.14 5.03
C SER A 810 -16.92 5.58 6.19
N ARG A 811 -18.25 5.68 6.09
CA ARG A 811 -19.15 5.05 7.09
C ARG A 811 -18.98 3.53 7.15
N LEU A 812 -18.67 2.89 6.02
CA LEU A 812 -18.43 1.45 5.99
C LEU A 812 -17.02 1.06 6.48
N TYR A 813 -16.03 1.96 6.40
CA TYR A 813 -14.77 1.80 7.15
C TYR A 813 -15.04 1.79 8.67
N ILE A 814 -15.83 2.75 9.17
CA ILE A 814 -16.23 2.79 10.59
C ILE A 814 -17.02 1.54 10.99
N PHE A 815 -17.91 1.02 10.13
CA PHE A 815 -18.62 -0.24 10.37
C PHE A 815 -17.68 -1.47 10.39
N TYR A 816 -16.74 -1.56 9.45
CA TYR A 816 -15.71 -2.62 9.44
C TYR A 816 -14.86 -2.60 10.72
N GLN A 817 -14.47 -1.41 11.20
CA GLN A 817 -13.73 -1.30 12.46
C GLN A 817 -14.59 -1.63 13.69
N MET A 818 -15.87 -1.24 13.70
CA MET A 818 -16.82 -1.64 14.74
C MET A 818 -16.98 -3.17 14.82
N PHE A 819 -17.09 -3.83 13.66
CA PHE A 819 -17.19 -5.29 13.55
C PHE A 819 -15.90 -5.99 13.97
N THR A 820 -14.73 -5.45 13.59
CA THR A 820 -13.41 -5.97 14.00
C THR A 820 -13.18 -5.85 15.51
N VAL A 821 -13.57 -4.73 16.13
CA VAL A 821 -13.55 -4.55 17.59
C VAL A 821 -14.53 -5.50 18.29
N GLY A 822 -15.75 -5.66 17.76
CA GLY A 822 -16.74 -6.60 18.29
C GLY A 822 -16.26 -8.06 18.28
N SER A 823 -15.71 -8.51 17.15
CA SER A 823 -15.06 -9.83 17.01
C SER A 823 -13.93 -10.02 18.04
N SER A 824 -13.09 -8.99 18.22
CA SER A 824 -11.99 -8.99 19.20
C SER A 824 -12.45 -9.02 20.67
N ILE A 825 -13.67 -8.53 20.96
CA ILE A 825 -14.27 -8.59 22.30
C ILE A 825 -14.88 -9.97 22.59
N LEU A 826 -15.35 -10.70 21.58
CA LEU A 826 -15.93 -12.04 21.74
C LEU A 826 -14.90 -13.18 21.70
N GLY A 827 -13.62 -12.88 21.42
CA GLY A 827 -12.55 -13.87 21.25
C GLY A 827 -12.44 -14.91 22.39
N PRO A 828 -12.35 -14.53 23.67
CA PRO A 828 -12.26 -15.47 24.79
C PRO A 828 -13.43 -16.45 24.91
N ALA A 829 -14.68 -15.98 24.76
CA ALA A 829 -15.86 -16.84 24.74
C ALA A 829 -15.84 -17.78 23.53
N SER A 830 -15.44 -17.28 22.36
CA SER A 830 -15.31 -18.05 21.13
C SER A 830 -14.33 -19.22 21.26
N VAL A 831 -13.15 -18.97 21.84
CA VAL A 831 -12.14 -19.99 22.13
C VAL A 831 -12.67 -21.00 23.16
N THR A 832 -13.38 -20.54 24.18
CA THR A 832 -13.98 -21.41 25.20
C THR A 832 -15.01 -22.37 24.60
N LEU A 833 -15.87 -21.89 23.70
CA LEU A 833 -16.85 -22.70 22.97
C LEU A 833 -16.20 -23.69 21.99
N MET A 834 -15.10 -23.30 21.33
CA MET A 834 -14.32 -24.20 20.47
C MET A 834 -13.73 -25.38 21.27
N VAL A 835 -13.18 -25.12 22.46
CA VAL A 835 -12.68 -26.18 23.37
C VAL A 835 -13.81 -27.05 23.92
N ALA A 836 -14.99 -26.47 24.20
CA ALA A 836 -16.18 -27.24 24.58
C ALA A 836 -16.62 -28.22 23.48
N GLY A 837 -16.62 -27.78 22.21
CA GLY A 837 -16.91 -28.66 21.06
C GLY A 837 -15.92 -29.82 20.92
N ALA A 838 -14.64 -29.58 21.22
CA ALA A 838 -13.63 -30.63 21.25
C ALA A 838 -13.89 -31.66 22.38
N PHE A 839 -14.26 -31.22 23.58
CA PHE A 839 -14.63 -32.13 24.67
C PHE A 839 -15.86 -32.98 24.33
N GLN A 840 -16.89 -32.39 23.71
CA GLN A 840 -18.06 -33.10 23.22
C GLN A 840 -17.71 -34.14 22.15
N PHE A 841 -16.78 -33.82 21.23
CA PHE A 841 -16.36 -34.77 20.19
C PHE A 841 -15.45 -35.89 20.70
N VAL A 842 -14.41 -35.57 21.48
CA VAL A 842 -13.40 -36.56 21.93
C VAL A 842 -13.96 -37.45 23.04
N PHE A 843 -14.48 -36.85 24.11
CA PHE A 843 -14.87 -37.57 25.32
C PHE A 843 -16.35 -37.99 25.33
N LYS A 844 -17.11 -37.65 24.27
CA LYS A 844 -18.56 -37.92 24.15
C LYS A 844 -19.41 -37.37 25.31
N ILE A 845 -18.91 -36.33 25.96
CA ILE A 845 -19.59 -35.61 27.05
C ILE A 845 -20.74 -34.78 26.46
N ALA A 846 -21.86 -34.66 27.18
CA ALA A 846 -22.98 -33.81 26.78
C ALA A 846 -22.51 -32.34 26.57
N GLY A 847 -23.02 -31.65 25.54
CA GLY A 847 -22.59 -30.28 25.20
C GLY A 847 -22.70 -29.30 26.38
N THR A 848 -23.81 -29.36 27.11
CA THR A 848 -24.07 -28.62 28.35
C THR A 848 -22.95 -28.76 29.39
N LEU A 849 -22.47 -29.98 29.64
CA LEU A 849 -21.39 -30.27 30.59
C LEU A 849 -20.01 -29.91 30.00
N SER A 850 -19.85 -30.06 28.69
CA SER A 850 -18.63 -29.68 27.96
C SER A 850 -18.36 -28.17 28.01
N ILE A 851 -19.41 -27.34 27.87
CA ILE A 851 -19.31 -25.87 28.03
C ILE A 851 -18.92 -25.50 29.46
N ILE A 852 -19.52 -26.15 30.47
CA ILE A 852 -19.18 -25.92 31.89
C ILE A 852 -17.71 -26.25 32.15
N ILE A 853 -17.24 -27.43 31.74
CA ILE A 853 -15.85 -27.88 31.94
C ILE A 853 -14.86 -26.94 31.21
N ALA A 854 -15.14 -26.56 29.96
CA ALA A 854 -14.29 -25.64 29.20
C ALA A 854 -14.21 -24.23 29.83
N SER A 855 -15.26 -23.81 30.54
CA SER A 855 -15.33 -22.49 31.20
C SER A 855 -14.59 -22.41 32.55
N ILE A 856 -14.26 -23.56 33.17
CA ILE A 856 -13.59 -23.57 34.49
C ILE A 856 -12.16 -22.99 34.43
N PRO A 857 -11.23 -23.43 33.56
CA PRO A 857 -9.87 -22.89 33.53
C PRO A 857 -9.80 -21.37 33.20
N PRO A 858 -10.60 -20.82 32.27
CA PRO A 858 -10.69 -19.36 32.05
C PRO A 858 -11.07 -18.58 33.31
N VAL A 859 -12.09 -19.04 34.05
CA VAL A 859 -12.58 -18.38 35.27
C VAL A 859 -11.55 -18.48 36.40
N LEU A 860 -10.89 -19.63 36.56
CA LEU A 860 -9.79 -19.78 37.51
C LEU A 860 -8.60 -18.85 37.17
N TYR A 861 -8.21 -18.76 35.90
CA TYR A 861 -7.13 -17.85 35.48
C TYR A 861 -7.50 -16.37 35.67
N PHE A 862 -8.76 -16.01 35.42
CA PHE A 862 -9.29 -14.67 35.70
C PHE A 862 -9.19 -14.32 37.19
N ILE A 863 -9.60 -15.23 38.09
CA ILE A 863 -9.47 -15.05 39.55
C ILE A 863 -7.99 -14.91 39.94
N VAL A 864 -7.11 -15.77 39.41
CA VAL A 864 -5.64 -15.68 39.60
C VAL A 864 -5.10 -14.31 39.18
N CYS A 865 -5.58 -13.72 38.07
CA CYS A 865 -5.16 -12.40 37.62
C CYS A 865 -5.58 -11.25 38.56
N PHE A 866 -6.63 -11.41 39.35
CA PHE A 866 -7.03 -10.43 40.37
C PHE A 866 -6.30 -10.60 41.71
N VAL A 867 -5.86 -11.82 42.05
CA VAL A 867 -5.31 -12.15 43.39
C VAL A 867 -3.77 -12.26 43.40
N ALA A 868 -3.16 -12.82 42.36
CA ALA A 868 -1.72 -13.11 42.35
C ALA A 868 -0.86 -11.92 41.88
N LYS A 869 0.43 -11.91 42.23
CA LYS A 869 1.40 -10.94 41.69
C LYS A 869 1.64 -11.17 40.18
N PRO A 870 1.89 -10.12 39.35
CA PRO A 870 2.00 -10.25 37.90
C PRO A 870 2.98 -11.32 37.38
N ASN A 871 4.14 -11.50 38.03
CA ASN A 871 5.08 -12.57 37.65
C ASN A 871 4.43 -13.96 37.78
N ASN A 872 3.74 -14.23 38.88
CA ASN A 872 3.04 -15.50 39.11
C ASN A 872 1.90 -15.71 38.09
N GLN A 873 1.19 -14.64 37.72
CA GLN A 873 0.16 -14.69 36.67
C GLN A 873 0.74 -15.08 35.30
N ILE A 874 1.94 -14.60 34.97
CA ILE A 874 2.66 -14.97 33.74
C ILE A 874 3.16 -16.43 33.81
N THR A 875 3.71 -16.87 34.95
CA THR A 875 4.14 -18.28 35.12
C THR A 875 2.96 -19.25 34.98
N ILE A 876 1.82 -18.93 35.59
CA ILE A 876 0.59 -19.73 35.44
C ILE A 876 0.08 -19.67 34.00
N ALA A 877 0.13 -18.51 33.33
CA ALA A 877 -0.20 -18.40 31.90
C ALA A 877 0.69 -19.27 31.00
N ALA A 878 1.98 -19.36 31.28
CA ALA A 878 2.91 -20.20 30.52
C ALA A 878 2.54 -21.70 30.66
N ILE A 879 2.31 -22.17 31.88
CA ILE A 879 1.87 -23.54 32.16
C ILE A 879 0.52 -23.82 31.47
N MET A 880 -0.45 -22.92 31.62
CA MET A 880 -1.76 -23.07 30.97
C MET A 880 -1.67 -22.99 29.43
N SER A 881 -0.75 -22.20 28.86
CA SER A 881 -0.54 -22.14 27.41
C SER A 881 -0.03 -23.46 26.84
N VAL A 882 0.84 -24.17 27.57
CA VAL A 882 1.28 -25.53 27.19
C VAL A 882 0.11 -26.52 27.26
N LEU A 883 -0.73 -26.48 28.31
CA LEU A 883 -1.92 -27.32 28.40
C LEU A 883 -2.92 -27.01 27.27
N TYR A 884 -3.16 -25.73 26.96
CA TYR A 884 -4.03 -25.32 25.87
C TYR A 884 -3.48 -25.66 24.49
N ALA A 885 -2.16 -25.76 24.29
CA ALA A 885 -1.57 -26.23 23.04
C ALA A 885 -1.97 -27.70 22.74
N PHE A 886 -1.97 -28.57 23.75
CA PHE A 886 -2.47 -29.94 23.61
C PHE A 886 -4.00 -29.97 23.36
N LEU A 887 -4.77 -29.14 24.07
CA LEU A 887 -6.22 -29.01 23.84
C LEU A 887 -6.55 -28.50 22.43
N MET A 888 -5.78 -27.56 21.87
CA MET A 888 -5.93 -27.10 20.49
C MET A 888 -5.63 -28.19 19.48
N THR A 889 -4.59 -28.99 19.74
CA THR A 889 -4.23 -30.13 18.90
C THR A 889 -5.39 -31.15 18.87
N ALA A 890 -5.97 -31.46 20.02
CA ALA A 890 -7.18 -32.30 20.11
C ALA A 890 -8.42 -31.66 19.46
N SER A 891 -8.56 -30.33 19.54
CA SER A 891 -9.65 -29.59 18.87
C SER A 891 -9.53 -29.65 17.34
N PHE A 892 -8.32 -29.51 16.81
CA PHE A 892 -8.03 -29.62 15.38
C PHE A 892 -8.33 -31.04 14.85
N PHE A 893 -7.89 -32.08 15.57
CA PHE A 893 -8.23 -33.46 15.23
C PHE A 893 -9.73 -33.77 15.42
N SER A 894 -10.45 -33.07 16.30
CA SER A 894 -11.91 -33.21 16.43
C SER A 894 -12.64 -32.71 15.18
N ILE A 895 -12.23 -31.57 14.61
CA ILE A 895 -12.85 -31.02 13.39
C ILE A 895 -12.58 -31.95 12.19
N ILE A 896 -11.38 -32.53 12.09
CA ILE A 896 -11.05 -33.53 11.07
C ILE A 896 -11.86 -34.82 11.29
N GLY A 897 -11.96 -35.29 12.53
CA GLY A 897 -12.74 -36.46 12.90
C GLY A 897 -14.23 -36.33 12.59
N ASP A 898 -14.83 -35.15 12.79
CA ASP A 898 -16.21 -34.88 12.42
C ASP A 898 -16.42 -34.97 10.89
N MET A 899 -15.56 -34.35 10.08
CA MET A 899 -15.64 -34.49 8.60
C MET A 899 -15.56 -35.96 8.15
N VAL A 900 -14.73 -36.78 8.80
CA VAL A 900 -14.61 -38.22 8.50
C VAL A 900 -15.87 -38.99 8.94
N VAL A 901 -16.36 -38.77 10.16
CA VAL A 901 -17.56 -39.43 10.71
C VAL A 901 -18.83 -39.05 9.94
N GLN A 902 -18.95 -37.80 9.49
CA GLN A 902 -20.05 -37.36 8.63
C GLN A 902 -19.89 -37.82 7.17
N GLY A 903 -18.73 -38.36 6.77
CA GLY A 903 -18.46 -38.77 5.39
C GLY A 903 -18.52 -37.61 4.38
N THR A 904 -18.28 -36.38 4.84
CA THR A 904 -18.36 -35.16 4.02
C THR A 904 -17.54 -34.02 4.62
N PHE A 905 -16.87 -33.24 3.75
CA PHE A 905 -16.15 -32.02 4.17
C PHE A 905 -17.09 -30.80 4.32
N LEU A 906 -18.38 -30.95 3.99
CA LEU A 906 -19.38 -29.88 3.98
C LEU A 906 -19.96 -29.55 5.37
N THR A 907 -19.32 -30.01 6.45
CA THR A 907 -19.66 -29.54 7.81
C THR A 907 -19.26 -28.06 7.97
N PRO A 908 -20.00 -27.21 8.69
CA PRO A 908 -19.69 -25.77 8.76
C PRO A 908 -18.29 -25.45 9.28
N THR A 909 -17.81 -26.25 10.24
CA THR A 909 -16.45 -26.19 10.80
C THR A 909 -15.40 -26.67 9.79
N GLY A 910 -15.69 -27.75 9.05
CA GLY A 910 -14.84 -28.27 7.97
C GLY A 910 -14.67 -27.26 6.83
N VAL A 911 -15.77 -26.70 6.33
CA VAL A 911 -15.77 -25.66 5.29
C VAL A 911 -15.00 -24.42 5.75
N PHE A 912 -15.18 -23.97 7.00
CA PHE A 912 -14.40 -22.86 7.56
C PHE A 912 -12.89 -23.17 7.60
N LEU A 913 -12.50 -24.34 8.13
CA LEU A 913 -11.10 -24.73 8.26
C LEU A 913 -10.41 -24.89 6.89
N VAL A 914 -11.07 -25.55 5.94
CA VAL A 914 -10.56 -25.77 4.57
C VAL A 914 -10.48 -24.46 3.80
N SER A 915 -11.51 -23.60 3.86
CA SER A 915 -11.47 -22.29 3.18
C SER A 915 -10.44 -21.35 3.80
N MET A 916 -10.26 -21.35 5.11
CA MET A 916 -9.18 -20.63 5.80
C MET A 916 -7.80 -21.11 5.35
N ALA A 917 -7.58 -22.44 5.30
CA ALA A 917 -6.32 -23.02 4.84
C ALA A 917 -6.00 -22.65 3.38
N ILE A 918 -7.00 -22.71 2.48
CA ILE A 918 -6.87 -22.28 1.08
C ILE A 918 -6.57 -20.78 0.99
N MET A 919 -7.29 -19.93 1.74
CA MET A 919 -7.05 -18.48 1.73
C MET A 919 -5.64 -18.12 2.22
N TYR A 920 -5.15 -18.75 3.30
CA TYR A 920 -3.77 -18.51 3.75
C TYR A 920 -2.71 -19.06 2.79
N LEU A 921 -2.93 -20.24 2.20
CA LEU A 921 -2.02 -20.80 1.19
C LEU A 921 -1.92 -19.89 -0.05
N VAL A 922 -3.06 -19.43 -0.58
CA VAL A 922 -3.10 -18.48 -1.72
C VAL A 922 -2.48 -17.14 -1.32
N THR A 923 -2.72 -16.66 -0.09
CA THR A 923 -2.10 -15.42 0.42
C THR A 923 -0.57 -15.54 0.44
N ALA A 924 -0.02 -16.65 0.94
CA ALA A 924 1.42 -16.88 1.00
C ALA A 924 2.04 -17.11 -0.39
N LEU A 925 1.36 -17.80 -1.31
CA LEU A 925 1.79 -17.93 -2.72
C LEU A 925 1.88 -16.56 -3.42
N LEU A 926 1.03 -15.61 -3.06
CA LEU A 926 1.09 -14.22 -3.52
C LEU A 926 2.17 -13.38 -2.80
N HIS A 927 2.88 -13.94 -1.83
CA HIS A 927 3.96 -13.31 -1.06
C HIS A 927 5.21 -14.24 -0.98
N PRO A 928 5.84 -14.58 -2.13
CA PRO A 928 6.80 -15.67 -2.23
C PRO A 928 8.06 -15.51 -1.35
N GLN A 929 8.52 -14.28 -1.11
CA GLN A 929 9.64 -13.98 -0.21
C GLN A 929 9.37 -14.40 1.25
N GLU A 930 8.10 -14.52 1.62
CA GLU A 930 7.62 -14.86 2.96
C GLU A 930 6.85 -16.19 2.97
N PHE A 931 6.88 -16.97 1.88
CA PHE A 931 6.15 -18.25 1.79
C PHE A 931 6.55 -19.22 2.91
N THR A 932 7.83 -19.17 3.33
CA THR A 932 8.38 -19.90 4.47
C THR A 932 7.70 -19.58 5.80
N MET A 933 7.01 -18.44 5.94
CA MET A 933 6.30 -18.10 7.18
C MET A 933 5.14 -19.05 7.47
N LEU A 934 4.57 -19.72 6.45
CA LEU A 934 3.56 -20.78 6.63
C LEU A 934 4.03 -21.89 7.59
N ILE A 935 5.33 -22.18 7.62
CA ILE A 935 5.93 -23.21 8.51
C ILE A 935 5.70 -22.84 9.98
N TYR A 936 5.76 -21.55 10.33
CA TYR A 936 5.48 -21.06 11.68
C TYR A 936 3.97 -20.96 11.99
N GLY A 937 3.11 -21.06 10.97
CA GLY A 937 1.65 -20.99 11.14
C GLY A 937 1.08 -22.07 12.05
N LEU A 938 1.67 -23.27 12.07
CA LEU A 938 1.26 -24.34 12.99
C LEU A 938 1.40 -23.92 14.47
N MET A 939 2.49 -23.24 14.82
CA MET A 939 2.70 -22.69 16.17
C MET A 939 1.61 -21.67 16.51
N TYR A 940 1.28 -20.77 15.56
CA TYR A 940 0.24 -19.76 15.75
C TYR A 940 -1.15 -20.39 16.01
N PHE A 941 -1.57 -21.38 15.21
CA PHE A 941 -2.86 -22.07 15.41
C PHE A 941 -2.94 -22.81 16.75
N ILE A 942 -1.86 -23.51 17.13
CA ILE A 942 -1.78 -24.22 18.41
C ILE A 942 -1.82 -23.25 19.60
N CYS A 943 -1.24 -22.05 19.47
CA CYS A 943 -1.24 -21.01 20.50
C CYS A 943 -2.50 -20.13 20.54
N ILE A 944 -3.56 -20.39 19.77
CA ILE A 944 -4.77 -19.54 19.73
C ILE A 944 -5.34 -19.22 21.13
N PRO A 945 -5.50 -20.17 22.09
CA PRO A 945 -5.99 -19.84 23.43
C PRO A 945 -4.98 -19.09 24.30
N SER A 946 -3.68 -19.21 24.03
CA SER A 946 -2.68 -18.36 24.68
C SER A 946 -2.88 -16.90 24.26
N GLY A 947 -2.96 -16.63 22.95
CA GLY A 947 -3.08 -15.28 22.39
C GLY A 947 -4.47 -14.63 22.53
N TYR A 948 -5.55 -15.35 22.23
CA TYR A 948 -6.91 -14.80 22.19
C TYR A 948 -7.66 -14.89 23.51
N LEU A 949 -7.26 -15.76 24.45
CA LEU A 949 -7.95 -16.00 25.71
C LEU A 949 -7.09 -15.61 26.92
N LEU A 950 -5.96 -16.28 27.16
CA LEU A 950 -5.13 -16.04 28.37
C LEU A 950 -4.49 -14.66 28.35
N LEU A 951 -3.84 -14.28 27.24
CA LEU A 951 -3.20 -12.98 27.08
C LEU A 951 -4.22 -11.82 27.11
N THR A 952 -5.43 -12.03 26.58
CA THR A 952 -6.53 -11.07 26.64
C THR A 952 -6.98 -10.81 28.08
N ILE A 953 -7.17 -11.88 28.88
CA ILE A 953 -7.47 -11.75 30.31
C ILE A 953 -6.33 -11.02 31.04
N TYR A 954 -5.08 -11.45 30.83
CA TYR A 954 -3.91 -10.84 31.48
C TYR A 954 -3.77 -9.35 31.17
N SER A 955 -3.85 -8.96 29.89
CA SER A 955 -3.63 -7.58 29.46
C SER A 955 -4.71 -6.62 29.95
N LEU A 956 -5.98 -7.04 29.97
CA LEU A 956 -7.08 -6.24 30.51
C LEU A 956 -7.03 -6.14 32.04
N VAL A 957 -6.78 -7.24 32.76
CA VAL A 957 -6.69 -7.22 34.23
C VAL A 957 -5.45 -6.46 34.73
N ASN A 958 -4.38 -6.38 33.93
CA ASN A 958 -3.18 -5.62 34.28
C ASN A 958 -3.08 -4.24 33.59
N MET A 959 -4.16 -3.73 32.96
CA MET A 959 -4.15 -2.41 32.32
C MET A 959 -3.86 -1.24 33.29
N ASN A 960 -4.04 -1.46 34.61
CA ASN A 960 -3.67 -0.48 35.64
C ASN A 960 -2.15 -0.39 35.90
N ILE A 961 -1.31 -1.18 35.22
CA ILE A 961 0.14 -1.20 35.39
C ILE A 961 0.80 -0.44 34.22
N VAL A 962 1.08 0.85 34.45
CA VAL A 962 1.59 1.81 33.44
C VAL A 962 3.13 1.82 33.35
N THR A 963 3.81 0.85 33.96
CA THR A 963 5.26 0.64 33.79
C THR A 963 5.56 -0.05 32.45
N TRP A 964 6.79 0.05 31.95
CA TRP A 964 7.18 -0.51 30.65
C TRP A 964 7.55 -2.00 30.69
N GLY A 965 8.07 -2.49 31.83
CA GLY A 965 8.12 -3.91 32.20
C GLY A 965 9.11 -4.81 31.46
N THR A 966 9.81 -4.32 30.43
CA THR A 966 10.78 -5.11 29.66
C THR A 966 12.20 -4.99 30.22
N ARG A 967 12.67 -3.77 30.55
CA ARG A 967 14.05 -3.51 31.03
C ARG A 967 14.14 -2.84 32.40
N GLU A 968 13.01 -2.69 33.10
CA GLU A 968 12.94 -2.06 34.44
C GLU A 968 13.39 -3.00 35.58
N SER A 969 13.37 -4.32 35.36
CA SER A 969 13.56 -5.32 36.41
C SER A 969 14.94 -5.98 36.37
N ASN A 970 15.98 -5.24 36.77
CA ASN A 970 17.20 -5.83 37.36
C ASN A 970 17.87 -4.91 38.40
N LYS A 971 17.08 -4.07 39.10
CA LYS A 971 17.44 -3.56 40.43
C LYS A 971 17.30 -4.67 41.48
N THR A 972 18.06 -5.74 41.30
CA THR A 972 18.33 -6.73 42.34
C THR A 972 19.23 -6.07 43.38
N GLU A 973 19.09 -6.43 44.66
CA GLU A 973 19.75 -5.76 45.79
C GLU A 973 21.25 -6.13 45.86
N GLY A 974 22.00 -5.64 44.87
CA GLY A 974 23.36 -6.04 44.55
C GLY A 974 24.14 -5.01 43.74
N GLU A 975 23.74 -3.72 43.79
CA GLU A 975 24.64 -2.61 43.48
C GLU A 975 25.76 -2.59 44.56
N VAL A 976 26.76 -3.46 44.37
CA VAL A 976 28.07 -3.31 44.99
C VAL A 976 28.54 -1.92 44.63
N LYS A 977 28.69 -1.04 45.63
CA LYS A 977 29.25 0.30 45.45
C LYS A 977 30.73 0.20 45.07
N LYS A 978 31.02 -0.13 43.82
CA LYS A 978 32.31 0.18 43.20
C LYS A 978 32.46 1.70 43.25
N GLN A 979 33.42 2.19 44.02
CA GLN A 979 33.77 3.60 44.07
C GLN A 979 34.55 3.99 42.80
N HIS A 980 33.89 3.92 41.64
CA HIS A 980 34.34 4.66 40.47
C HIS A 980 34.43 6.14 40.87
N ASN A 981 35.60 6.74 40.62
CA ASN A 981 36.13 8.06 41.00
C ASN A 981 37.34 8.04 41.95
N LEU A 982 37.72 6.92 42.59
CA LEU A 982 38.93 6.86 43.42
C LEU A 982 40.15 6.35 42.63
N LEU A 983 40.98 7.27 42.13
CA LEU A 983 42.24 6.96 41.43
C LEU A 983 43.32 6.43 42.37
N CYS A 984 43.34 6.93 43.61
CA CYS A 984 44.24 6.49 44.67
C CYS A 984 43.62 6.84 46.02
N ASP A 985 43.52 5.85 46.92
CA ASP A 985 43.25 6.05 48.34
C ASP A 985 44.48 5.58 49.13
N ARG A 986 45.16 6.50 49.83
CA ARG A 986 46.33 6.19 50.67
C ARG A 986 46.26 6.95 52.00
N ASN A 987 46.28 6.19 53.09
CA ASN A 987 46.54 6.74 54.43
C ASN A 987 48.06 6.80 54.66
N CYS A 988 48.61 8.00 54.81
CA CYS A 988 50.01 8.22 55.18
C CYS A 988 50.10 8.74 56.63
N ARG A 989 50.90 8.08 57.47
CA ARG A 989 51.24 8.55 58.81
C ARG A 989 52.52 9.37 58.77
N ILE A 990 52.45 10.64 59.19
CA ILE A 990 53.62 11.51 59.33
C ILE A 990 53.62 12.13 60.73
N CYS A 991 54.56 11.67 61.56
CA CYS A 991 54.96 12.08 62.93
C CYS A 991 53.88 12.26 64.02
N CYS A 992 52.71 12.82 63.74
CA CYS A 992 51.55 12.89 64.65
C CYS A 992 50.19 12.79 63.93
N TRP A 993 50.14 12.77 62.59
CA TRP A 993 48.90 12.91 61.82
C TRP A 993 48.64 11.69 60.91
N ASP A 994 47.42 11.17 60.96
CA ASP A 994 46.86 10.23 59.97
C ASP A 994 46.33 11.04 58.77
N MET A 995 47.11 11.18 57.71
CA MET A 995 46.75 11.96 56.54
C MET A 995 46.17 11.06 55.44
N LYS A 996 44.86 11.19 55.20
CA LYS A 996 44.18 10.45 54.13
C LYS A 996 44.23 11.22 52.81
N LEU A 997 44.93 10.67 51.82
CA LEU A 997 44.99 11.21 50.46
C LEU A 997 43.99 10.46 49.56
N GLN A 998 43.04 11.19 48.96
CA GLN A 998 42.11 10.67 47.97
C GLN A 998 42.22 11.47 46.67
N VAL A 999 42.58 10.81 45.57
CA VAL A 999 42.61 11.44 44.23
C VAL A 999 41.29 11.17 43.53
N LEU A 1000 40.58 12.24 43.18
CA LEU A 1000 39.31 12.24 42.46
C LEU A 1000 39.52 12.65 41.00
N LEU A 1001 38.77 12.04 40.08
CA LEU A 1001 38.69 12.44 38.67
C LEU A 1001 37.86 13.74 38.51
N PRO A 1002 37.97 14.45 37.37
CA PRO A 1002 37.11 15.61 37.08
C PRO A 1002 35.63 15.23 37.08
N ASP A 1003 34.83 15.87 37.94
CA ASP A 1003 33.47 15.43 38.32
C ASP A 1003 32.40 15.45 37.17
N ASN A 1004 32.71 15.92 35.95
CA ASN A 1004 31.74 16.21 34.88
C ASN A 1004 31.87 15.30 33.63
N TRP A 1005 30.74 14.77 33.13
CA TRP A 1005 30.60 13.84 31.98
C TRP A 1005 31.33 14.25 30.70
N VAL A 1006 31.55 15.55 30.50
CA VAL A 1006 32.27 16.09 29.33
C VAL A 1006 33.68 15.52 29.24
N TYR A 1007 34.37 15.26 30.36
CA TYR A 1007 35.75 14.81 30.34
C TYR A 1007 35.89 13.34 29.88
N PRO A 1008 35.24 12.33 30.49
CA PRO A 1008 35.32 10.94 30.01
C PRO A 1008 34.88 10.76 28.55
N VAL A 1009 33.83 11.47 28.13
CA VAL A 1009 33.37 11.42 26.73
C VAL A 1009 34.36 12.10 25.77
N LYS A 1010 35.06 13.16 26.20
CA LYS A 1010 36.15 13.75 25.41
C LYS A 1010 37.34 12.80 25.30
N GLU A 1011 37.67 12.08 26.37
CA GLU A 1011 38.79 11.13 26.45
C GLU A 1011 38.66 10.00 25.42
N GLU A 1012 37.47 9.40 25.27
CA GLU A 1012 37.21 8.40 24.22
C GLU A 1012 37.48 8.94 22.81
N PHE A 1013 36.97 10.13 22.46
CA PHE A 1013 37.22 10.72 21.14
C PHE A 1013 38.65 11.27 20.97
N LEU A 1014 39.37 11.56 22.05
CA LEU A 1014 40.79 11.94 22.01
C LEU A 1014 41.70 10.76 21.63
N LYS A 1015 41.24 9.50 21.72
CA LYS A 1015 41.99 8.33 21.25
C LYS A 1015 42.35 8.41 19.76
N LYS A 1016 41.65 9.22 18.97
CA LYS A 1016 42.02 9.58 17.58
C LYS A 1016 43.45 10.14 17.46
N LEU A 1017 43.92 10.87 18.48
CA LEU A 1017 45.23 11.54 18.52
C LEU A 1017 46.33 10.70 19.20
N THR A 1018 46.11 9.41 19.42
CA THR A 1018 47.18 8.48 19.84
C THR A 1018 48.05 8.08 18.66
N TYR A 1019 49.34 7.80 18.89
CA TYR A 1019 50.28 7.45 17.82
C TYR A 1019 49.79 6.26 16.97
N ALA A 1020 49.24 5.21 17.61
CA ALA A 1020 48.71 4.05 16.90
C ALA A 1020 47.56 4.38 15.93
N ASN A 1021 46.68 5.31 16.30
CA ASN A 1021 45.55 5.72 15.47
C ASN A 1021 45.92 6.79 14.44
N LEU A 1022 46.77 7.77 14.78
CA LEU A 1022 47.19 8.85 13.89
C LEU A 1022 47.76 8.32 12.56
N LYS A 1023 48.60 7.28 12.60
CA LYS A 1023 49.19 6.66 11.40
C LYS A 1023 48.14 6.11 10.44
N LYS A 1024 47.10 5.47 10.98
CA LYS A 1024 45.97 4.95 10.21
C LYS A 1024 45.09 6.09 9.68
N ASN A 1025 44.74 7.03 10.54
CA ASN A 1025 43.87 8.16 10.23
C ASN A 1025 44.46 9.06 9.13
N LEU A 1026 45.76 9.38 9.22
CA LEU A 1026 46.46 10.19 8.22
C LEU A 1026 46.44 9.54 6.83
N LYS A 1027 46.79 8.25 6.76
CA LYS A 1027 46.76 7.47 5.50
C LYS A 1027 45.38 7.50 4.87
N GLU A 1028 44.35 7.06 5.59
CA GLU A 1028 43.00 6.92 5.03
C GLU A 1028 42.40 8.30 4.67
N GLN A 1029 42.75 9.36 5.41
CA GLN A 1029 42.29 10.72 5.10
C GLN A 1029 42.94 11.28 3.82
N ILE A 1030 44.22 11.00 3.56
CA ILE A 1030 44.88 11.40 2.30
C ILE A 1030 44.25 10.62 1.14
N TRP A 1031 44.11 9.30 1.24
CA TRP A 1031 43.44 8.45 0.25
C TRP A 1031 41.99 8.88 -0.04
N TYR A 1032 41.22 9.26 0.99
CA TYR A 1032 39.87 9.78 0.81
C TYR A 1032 39.84 11.14 0.09
N THR A 1033 40.85 11.98 0.34
CA THR A 1033 40.95 13.34 -0.22
C THR A 1033 41.45 13.36 -1.66
N LEU A 1034 42.26 12.36 -2.06
CA LEU A 1034 42.92 12.26 -3.38
C LEU A 1034 42.37 11.12 -4.25
N ARG A 1035 41.12 10.68 -3.99
CA ARG A 1035 40.45 9.47 -4.52
C ARG A 1035 40.11 9.51 -6.03
N ASN A 1036 41.02 10.00 -6.86
CA ASN A 1036 40.80 10.35 -8.27
C ASN A 1036 41.84 9.61 -9.14
N LYS A 1037 41.40 8.80 -10.11
CA LYS A 1037 42.20 7.81 -10.88
C LYS A 1037 43.45 8.30 -11.65
N ASN A 1038 43.79 9.58 -11.53
CA ASN A 1038 44.92 10.21 -12.19
C ASN A 1038 45.95 10.75 -11.16
N GLU A 1039 45.72 10.52 -9.86
CA GLU A 1039 46.48 11.08 -8.73
C GLU A 1039 47.05 9.98 -7.81
N ASP A 1040 46.83 8.70 -8.13
CA ASP A 1040 47.13 7.54 -7.27
C ASP A 1040 48.64 7.40 -6.94
N ASP A 1041 49.54 7.53 -7.92
CA ASP A 1041 51.00 7.42 -7.70
C ASP A 1041 51.51 8.47 -6.67
N VAL A 1042 51.04 9.71 -6.81
CA VAL A 1042 51.39 10.83 -5.91
C VAL A 1042 50.69 10.68 -4.56
N CYS A 1043 49.53 10.01 -4.52
CA CYS A 1043 48.86 9.65 -3.27
C CYS A 1043 49.67 8.59 -2.48
N GLU A 1044 50.26 7.59 -3.14
CA GLU A 1044 51.14 6.62 -2.46
C GLU A 1044 52.44 7.27 -1.96
N GLU A 1045 53.09 8.12 -2.75
CA GLU A 1045 54.30 8.86 -2.32
C GLU A 1045 53.99 9.77 -1.11
N LEU A 1046 52.90 10.55 -1.17
CA LEU A 1046 52.46 11.39 -0.04
C LEU A 1046 52.19 10.56 1.21
N VAL A 1047 51.47 9.46 1.08
CA VAL A 1047 51.13 8.59 2.22
C VAL A 1047 52.38 7.98 2.85
N LEU A 1048 53.35 7.51 2.05
CA LEU A 1048 54.59 6.93 2.55
C LEU A 1048 55.42 8.00 3.28
N MET A 1049 55.74 9.10 2.61
CA MET A 1049 56.63 10.14 3.17
C MET A 1049 56.02 10.84 4.40
N LEU A 1050 54.71 11.09 4.41
CA LEU A 1050 54.03 11.68 5.57
C LEU A 1050 53.88 10.67 6.73
N THR A 1051 53.79 9.38 6.42
CA THR A 1051 53.85 8.32 7.45
C THR A 1051 55.24 8.25 8.07
N ASP A 1052 56.32 8.44 7.31
CA ASP A 1052 57.68 8.40 7.85
C ASP A 1052 58.03 9.66 8.66
N THR A 1053 57.60 10.85 8.24
CA THR A 1053 57.64 12.06 9.09
C THR A 1053 56.89 11.84 10.41
N LEU A 1054 55.69 11.26 10.37
CA LEU A 1054 54.92 10.94 11.57
C LEU A 1054 55.63 9.94 12.49
N ASN A 1055 56.28 8.91 11.94
CA ASN A 1055 57.04 7.92 12.72
C ASN A 1055 58.29 8.55 13.38
N GLY A 1056 58.92 9.52 12.71
CA GLY A 1056 60.08 10.25 13.21
C GLY A 1056 59.73 11.17 14.38
N GLU A 1057 58.81 12.10 14.18
CA GLU A 1057 58.42 13.08 15.21
C GLU A 1057 57.81 12.43 16.47
N LEU A 1058 57.14 11.29 16.32
CA LEU A 1058 56.48 10.57 17.42
C LEU A 1058 57.30 9.41 17.99
N SER A 1059 58.57 9.25 17.61
CA SER A 1059 59.41 8.11 18.02
C SER A 1059 59.65 8.00 19.53
N ALA A 1060 59.37 9.06 20.30
CA ALA A 1060 59.50 9.12 21.75
C ALA A 1060 58.15 9.04 22.52
N VAL A 1061 57.03 8.83 21.82
CA VAL A 1061 55.67 8.81 22.38
C VAL A 1061 55.12 7.37 22.41
N GLY A 1062 54.41 7.00 23.48
CA GLY A 1062 53.78 5.68 23.60
C GLY A 1062 52.64 5.47 22.60
N PRO A 1063 52.36 4.22 22.20
CA PRO A 1063 51.36 3.92 21.17
C PRO A 1063 49.93 4.36 21.55
N GLU A 1064 49.63 4.39 22.86
CA GLU A 1064 48.32 4.77 23.43
C GLU A 1064 48.32 6.18 24.07
N ASP A 1065 49.46 6.89 24.07
CA ASP A 1065 49.55 8.24 24.64
C ASP A 1065 48.83 9.25 23.74
N VAL A 1066 48.00 10.11 24.33
CA VAL A 1066 47.33 11.22 23.63
C VAL A 1066 48.28 12.42 23.54
N LEU A 1067 48.51 12.94 22.32
CA LEU A 1067 49.37 14.10 22.11
C LEU A 1067 48.84 15.37 22.80
N THR A 1068 49.76 16.18 23.33
CA THR A 1068 49.46 17.53 23.83
C THR A 1068 49.27 18.52 22.68
N ASP A 1069 48.51 19.60 22.92
CA ASP A 1069 48.20 20.61 21.88
C ASP A 1069 49.47 21.17 21.20
N LEU A 1070 50.57 21.34 21.95
CA LEU A 1070 51.87 21.80 21.41
C LEU A 1070 52.49 20.79 20.43
N GLN A 1071 52.46 19.49 20.76
CA GLN A 1071 52.94 18.43 19.87
C GLN A 1071 52.05 18.33 18.62
N VAL A 1072 50.74 18.56 18.76
CA VAL A 1072 49.80 18.59 17.64
C VAL A 1072 50.10 19.75 16.68
N GLU A 1073 50.37 20.95 17.20
CA GLU A 1073 50.78 22.11 16.38
C GLU A 1073 52.11 21.89 15.66
N GLN A 1074 53.11 21.33 16.35
CA GLN A 1074 54.42 20.99 15.76
C GLN A 1074 54.27 19.94 14.64
N LEU A 1075 53.57 18.84 14.92
CA LEU A 1075 53.32 17.78 13.96
C LEU A 1075 52.50 18.27 12.74
N GLN A 1076 51.54 19.18 12.96
CA GLN A 1076 50.80 19.82 11.87
C GLN A 1076 51.73 20.65 10.98
N HIS A 1077 52.72 21.34 11.55
CA HIS A 1077 53.68 22.14 10.81
C HIS A 1077 54.53 21.27 9.88
N GLU A 1078 55.19 20.23 10.42
CA GLU A 1078 56.10 19.37 9.66
C GLU A 1078 55.37 18.55 8.59
N LEU A 1079 54.22 17.96 8.91
CA LEU A 1079 53.41 17.27 7.89
C LEU A 1079 52.94 18.22 6.78
N THR A 1080 52.65 19.48 7.10
CA THR A 1080 52.28 20.48 6.07
C THR A 1080 53.49 20.90 5.22
N GLN A 1081 54.67 21.06 5.81
CA GLN A 1081 55.93 21.33 5.09
C GLN A 1081 56.25 20.20 4.10
N GLN A 1082 56.25 18.96 4.59
CA GLN A 1082 56.58 17.78 3.80
C GLN A 1082 55.57 17.55 2.66
N ALA A 1083 54.27 17.68 2.94
CA ALA A 1083 53.22 17.58 1.90
C ALA A 1083 53.39 18.65 0.81
N ARG A 1084 53.72 19.89 1.19
CA ARG A 1084 54.01 20.98 0.23
C ARG A 1084 55.24 20.67 -0.61
N HIS A 1085 56.30 20.10 -0.03
CA HIS A 1085 57.51 19.74 -0.78
C HIS A 1085 57.19 18.73 -1.89
N ILE A 1086 56.56 17.61 -1.55
CA ILE A 1086 56.21 16.53 -2.49
C ILE A 1086 55.26 17.03 -3.59
N LEU A 1087 54.20 17.75 -3.22
CA LEU A 1087 53.24 18.31 -4.18
C LEU A 1087 53.89 19.33 -5.14
N LYS A 1088 54.90 20.07 -4.68
CA LYS A 1088 55.63 21.04 -5.52
C LYS A 1088 56.58 20.32 -6.48
N THR A 1089 57.28 19.28 -6.02
CA THR A 1089 58.15 18.42 -6.85
C THR A 1089 57.37 17.75 -7.97
N ASN A 1090 56.20 17.18 -7.66
CA ASN A 1090 55.29 16.58 -8.63
C ASN A 1090 54.41 17.59 -9.41
N GLY A 1091 54.63 18.90 -9.26
CA GLY A 1091 53.90 19.96 -9.95
C GLY A 1091 52.41 20.12 -9.57
N MET A 1092 51.90 19.30 -8.64
CA MET A 1092 50.49 19.21 -8.23
C MET A 1092 50.07 20.29 -7.21
N ASN A 1093 50.57 21.53 -7.36
CA ASN A 1093 50.28 22.66 -6.45
C ASN A 1093 48.78 22.93 -6.22
N ARG A 1094 47.89 22.50 -7.14
CA ARG A 1094 46.42 22.60 -6.98
C ARG A 1094 45.87 21.76 -5.82
N LEU A 1095 46.57 20.71 -5.41
CA LEU A 1095 46.16 19.80 -4.33
C LEU A 1095 46.59 20.26 -2.93
N GLU A 1096 47.51 21.24 -2.80
CA GLU A 1096 48.06 21.69 -1.51
C GLU A 1096 46.93 22.06 -0.53
N LYS A 1097 45.93 22.83 -1.00
CA LYS A 1097 44.78 23.26 -0.19
C LYS A 1097 43.84 22.10 0.20
N ARG A 1098 43.89 20.97 -0.51
CA ARG A 1098 43.16 19.74 -0.13
C ARG A 1098 43.95 18.93 0.89
N VAL A 1099 45.22 18.64 0.62
CA VAL A 1099 46.08 17.84 1.51
C VAL A 1099 46.32 18.55 2.85
N LYS A 1100 46.52 19.87 2.87
CA LYS A 1100 46.59 20.64 4.12
C LYS A 1100 45.32 20.51 4.97
N ARG A 1101 44.13 20.50 4.34
CA ARG A 1101 42.85 20.26 5.03
C ARG A 1101 42.69 18.82 5.54
N ALA A 1102 43.28 17.84 4.85
CA ALA A 1102 43.32 16.45 5.32
C ALA A 1102 44.18 16.34 6.59
N ILE A 1103 45.36 16.96 6.61
CA ILE A 1103 46.25 17.02 7.78
C ILE A 1103 45.55 17.76 8.94
N GLU A 1104 44.99 18.94 8.69
CA GLU A 1104 44.20 19.73 9.66
C GLU A 1104 43.07 18.91 10.29
N LYS A 1105 42.28 18.18 9.49
CA LYS A 1105 41.22 17.30 10.00
C LYS A 1105 41.76 16.11 10.80
N THR A 1106 42.86 15.50 10.36
CA THR A 1106 43.49 14.36 11.05
C THR A 1106 43.92 14.74 12.47
N LEU A 1107 44.42 15.96 12.63
CA LEU A 1107 44.96 16.50 13.89
C LEU A 1107 43.95 17.31 14.72
N THR A 1108 42.73 17.53 14.23
CA THR A 1108 41.70 18.29 14.98
C THR A 1108 41.20 17.51 16.20
N ALA A 1109 41.41 18.08 17.39
CA ALA A 1109 40.87 17.57 18.65
C ALA A 1109 39.34 17.81 18.80
N PRO A 1110 38.62 16.97 19.58
CA PRO A 1110 37.20 17.16 19.88
C PRO A 1110 36.91 18.47 20.62
N LYS A 1111 35.91 19.23 20.15
CA LYS A 1111 35.63 20.61 20.60
C LYS A 1111 34.47 20.67 21.58
N VAL A 1112 34.67 21.29 22.74
CA VAL A 1112 33.58 21.64 23.66
C VAL A 1112 33.00 22.98 23.23
N GLN A 1113 31.71 23.01 22.84
CA GLN A 1113 31.04 24.20 22.33
C GLN A 1113 29.95 24.69 23.29
N LYS A 1114 29.69 26.00 23.29
CA LYS A 1114 28.54 26.60 23.97
C LYS A 1114 27.29 26.42 23.10
N LEU A 1115 26.11 26.45 23.74
CA LEU A 1115 24.82 26.27 23.07
C LEU A 1115 24.13 27.62 22.84
N ASP A 1116 24.07 28.07 21.59
CA ASP A 1116 23.44 29.35 21.23
C ASP A 1116 21.91 29.32 21.37
N GLU A 1117 21.29 28.18 21.06
CA GLU A 1117 19.84 27.92 21.14
C GLU A 1117 19.30 27.71 22.58
N LYS A 1118 20.03 28.16 23.61
CA LYS A 1118 19.71 27.96 25.03
C LYS A 1118 18.35 28.53 25.44
N ASP A 1119 17.98 29.70 24.90
CA ASP A 1119 16.69 30.36 25.18
C ASP A 1119 15.48 29.51 24.76
N PHE A 1120 15.55 28.94 23.55
CA PHE A 1120 14.51 28.04 23.03
C PHE A 1120 14.32 26.82 23.93
N TRP A 1121 15.43 26.14 24.27
CA TRP A 1121 15.36 24.91 25.06
C TRP A 1121 14.82 25.16 26.46
N ASN A 1122 15.24 26.22 27.16
CA ASN A 1122 14.68 26.59 28.45
C ASN A 1122 13.15 26.73 28.37
N LYS A 1123 12.66 27.53 27.41
CA LYS A 1123 11.21 27.80 27.24
C LYS A 1123 10.40 26.57 26.81
N LEU A 1124 10.99 25.65 26.05
CA LEU A 1124 10.37 24.37 25.70
C LEU A 1124 10.27 23.44 26.93
N ILE A 1125 11.31 23.43 27.76
CA ILE A 1125 11.35 22.70 29.04
C ILE A 1125 10.28 23.26 29.98
N ASP A 1126 10.35 24.54 30.31
CA ASP A 1126 9.45 25.21 31.26
C ASP A 1126 7.96 25.02 30.91
N ARG A 1127 7.63 25.00 29.61
CA ARG A 1127 6.23 24.87 29.15
C ARG A 1127 5.75 23.43 28.96
N TYR A 1128 6.60 22.51 28.49
CA TYR A 1128 6.15 21.19 28.03
C TYR A 1128 6.99 20.00 28.52
N LEU A 1129 8.29 20.16 28.77
CA LEU A 1129 9.19 19.02 29.01
C LEU A 1129 9.70 18.91 30.46
N ALA A 1130 9.48 19.92 31.32
CA ALA A 1130 9.88 19.90 32.73
C ALA A 1130 9.25 18.72 33.51
N PRO A 1131 10.02 17.95 34.32
CA PRO A 1131 9.52 16.78 35.04
C PRO A 1131 8.29 17.07 35.89
N ILE A 1132 7.30 16.17 35.81
CA ILE A 1132 6.06 16.31 36.57
C ILE A 1132 6.33 15.89 38.01
N LYS A 1133 6.34 16.85 38.94
CA LYS A 1133 6.38 16.58 40.38
C LYS A 1133 4.99 16.15 40.87
N ASN A 1134 4.66 14.88 40.66
CA ASN A 1134 3.45 14.31 41.25
C ASN A 1134 3.52 14.42 42.78
N THR A 1135 2.41 14.79 43.43
CA THR A 1135 2.25 14.57 44.87
C THR A 1135 1.85 13.11 45.11
N LYS A 1136 2.23 12.52 46.25
CA LYS A 1136 1.81 11.15 46.60
C LYS A 1136 0.30 10.96 46.52
N GLN A 1137 -0.46 11.98 46.92
CA GLN A 1137 -1.92 12.02 46.79
C GLN A 1137 -2.40 11.89 45.33
N HIS A 1138 -1.75 12.56 44.38
CA HIS A 1138 -2.08 12.44 42.96
C HIS A 1138 -1.72 11.05 42.39
N GLU A 1139 -0.59 10.45 42.82
CA GLU A 1139 -0.22 9.10 42.39
C GLU A 1139 -1.16 8.03 42.95
N GLU A 1140 -1.61 8.19 44.20
CA GLU A 1140 -2.64 7.36 44.83
C GLU A 1140 -4.01 7.53 44.14
N GLU A 1141 -4.40 8.76 43.79
CA GLU A 1141 -5.63 9.07 43.06
C GLU A 1141 -5.62 8.48 41.64
N VAL A 1142 -4.57 8.71 40.84
CA VAL A 1142 -4.40 8.11 39.51
C VAL A 1142 -4.36 6.59 39.59
N THR A 1143 -3.72 6.01 40.61
CA THR A 1143 -3.72 4.56 40.85
C THR A 1143 -5.12 4.03 41.18
N LYS A 1144 -5.92 4.79 41.94
CA LYS A 1144 -7.31 4.48 42.28
C LYS A 1144 -8.23 4.60 41.05
N GLU A 1145 -8.06 5.63 40.23
CA GLU A 1145 -8.76 5.76 38.94
C GLU A 1145 -8.39 4.61 37.99
N LEU A 1146 -7.11 4.25 37.85
CA LEU A 1146 -6.66 3.17 36.97
C LEU A 1146 -7.24 1.81 37.40
N LYS A 1147 -7.30 1.54 38.71
CA LYS A 1147 -8.00 0.37 39.26
C LYS A 1147 -9.51 0.41 38.99
N SER A 1148 -10.14 1.59 39.07
CA SER A 1148 -11.56 1.80 38.76
C SER A 1148 -11.87 1.59 37.27
N LEU A 1149 -11.05 2.16 36.38
CA LEU A 1149 -11.13 1.99 34.93
C LEU A 1149 -10.96 0.53 34.54
N ARG A 1150 -9.93 -0.15 35.06
CA ARG A 1150 -9.76 -1.60 34.92
C ARG A 1150 -11.02 -2.34 35.35
N ASN A 1151 -11.50 -2.12 36.58
CA ASN A 1151 -12.65 -2.84 37.11
C ASN A 1151 -13.88 -2.69 36.20
N LYS A 1152 -14.14 -1.48 35.67
CA LYS A 1152 -15.23 -1.22 34.71
C LYS A 1152 -15.01 -1.93 33.37
N ALA A 1153 -13.82 -1.81 32.78
CA ALA A 1153 -13.49 -2.39 31.48
C ALA A 1153 -13.52 -3.93 31.53
N VAL A 1154 -12.89 -4.51 32.55
CA VAL A 1154 -12.86 -5.96 32.78
C VAL A 1154 -14.26 -6.50 33.09
N PHE A 1155 -15.07 -5.80 33.90
CA PHE A 1155 -16.45 -6.21 34.17
C PHE A 1155 -17.29 -6.23 32.89
N LEU A 1156 -17.24 -5.16 32.08
CA LEU A 1156 -17.97 -5.09 30.81
C LEU A 1156 -17.53 -6.20 29.85
N TYR A 1157 -16.22 -6.40 29.71
CA TYR A 1157 -15.64 -7.42 28.85
C TYR A 1157 -16.03 -8.85 29.30
N PHE A 1158 -15.96 -9.12 30.61
CA PHE A 1158 -16.39 -10.39 31.21
C PHE A 1158 -17.88 -10.64 31.00
N ILE A 1159 -18.74 -9.66 31.29
CA ILE A 1159 -20.20 -9.77 31.11
C ILE A 1159 -20.57 -10.04 29.64
N ILE A 1160 -19.94 -9.37 28.67
CA ILE A 1160 -20.19 -9.63 27.24
C ILE A 1160 -19.82 -11.08 26.87
N ASN A 1161 -18.69 -11.59 27.36
CA ASN A 1161 -18.25 -12.96 27.09
C ASN A 1161 -19.13 -14.00 27.81
N VAL A 1162 -19.54 -13.76 29.05
CA VAL A 1162 -20.47 -14.62 29.79
C VAL A 1162 -21.84 -14.65 29.12
N LEU A 1163 -22.39 -13.50 28.71
CA LEU A 1163 -23.66 -13.43 27.98
C LEU A 1163 -23.58 -14.21 26.65
N TRP A 1164 -22.44 -14.21 25.96
CA TRP A 1164 -22.24 -14.99 24.74
C TRP A 1164 -22.23 -16.51 25.01
N VAL A 1165 -21.50 -16.97 26.03
CA VAL A 1165 -21.49 -18.38 26.43
C VAL A 1165 -22.89 -18.82 26.91
N VAL A 1166 -23.58 -17.99 27.70
CA VAL A 1166 -24.93 -18.25 28.22
C VAL A 1166 -25.98 -18.28 27.09
N ALA A 1167 -25.90 -17.39 26.10
CA ALA A 1167 -26.78 -17.43 24.93
C ALA A 1167 -26.59 -18.72 24.11
N THR A 1168 -25.33 -19.15 23.95
CA THR A 1168 -25.01 -20.43 23.28
C THR A 1168 -25.53 -21.63 24.08
N PHE A 1169 -25.32 -21.62 25.40
CA PHE A 1169 -25.81 -22.64 26.33
C PHE A 1169 -27.35 -22.79 26.28
N PHE A 1170 -28.09 -21.67 26.26
CA PHE A 1170 -29.56 -21.71 26.17
C PHE A 1170 -30.05 -22.31 24.86
N LEU A 1171 -29.40 -22.02 23.72
CA LEU A 1171 -29.79 -22.61 22.43
C LEU A 1171 -29.50 -24.11 22.38
N GLN A 1172 -28.35 -24.56 22.89
CA GLN A 1172 -28.05 -25.99 23.03
C GLN A 1172 -29.03 -26.71 23.98
N ALA A 1173 -29.47 -26.04 25.05
CA ALA A 1173 -30.46 -26.59 26.00
C ALA A 1173 -31.88 -26.66 25.43
N ILE A 1174 -32.25 -25.80 24.47
CA ILE A 1174 -33.51 -25.89 23.70
C ILE A 1174 -33.47 -27.06 22.71
N GLY A 1175 -32.27 -27.46 22.26
CA GLY A 1175 -32.03 -28.70 21.55
C GLY A 1175 -32.09 -28.60 20.02
N ASN A 1176 -31.21 -29.36 19.37
CA ASN A 1176 -31.01 -29.37 17.92
C ASN A 1176 -32.24 -29.83 17.10
N ASP A 1177 -33.30 -30.34 17.72
CA ASP A 1177 -34.52 -30.77 17.04
C ASP A 1177 -35.57 -29.65 16.90
N ILE A 1178 -35.50 -28.61 17.74
CA ILE A 1178 -36.44 -27.49 17.71
C ILE A 1178 -35.91 -26.35 16.83
N ILE A 1179 -34.61 -26.03 16.92
CA ILE A 1179 -34.01 -24.89 16.20
C ILE A 1179 -32.71 -25.33 15.49
N SER A 1180 -32.84 -26.05 14.37
CA SER A 1180 -31.68 -26.37 13.49
C SER A 1180 -31.96 -26.10 12.01
N ILE A 1181 -30.91 -25.66 11.32
CA ILE A 1181 -30.86 -25.56 9.87
C ILE A 1181 -30.54 -26.96 9.33
N LYS A 1182 -31.42 -27.49 8.47
CA LYS A 1182 -31.26 -28.81 7.85
C LYS A 1182 -30.55 -28.65 6.50
N ILE A 1183 -29.27 -29.01 6.43
CA ILE A 1183 -28.48 -28.99 5.20
C ILE A 1183 -28.50 -30.41 4.58
N PRO A 1184 -28.83 -30.58 3.29
CA PRO A 1184 -28.81 -31.91 2.67
C PRO A 1184 -27.39 -32.47 2.64
N LYS A 1185 -27.19 -33.69 3.15
CA LYS A 1185 -25.89 -34.34 3.25
C LYS A 1185 -25.48 -34.88 1.88
N LEU A 1186 -24.29 -34.49 1.41
CA LEU A 1186 -23.68 -34.95 0.15
C LEU A 1186 -22.42 -35.76 0.46
N HIS A 1187 -22.33 -36.96 -0.11
CA HIS A 1187 -21.13 -37.79 -0.03
C HIS A 1187 -19.98 -37.22 -0.89
N SER A 1188 -18.75 -37.68 -0.65
CA SER A 1188 -17.52 -37.24 -1.34
C SER A 1188 -17.54 -37.37 -2.88
N ASN A 1189 -18.42 -38.22 -3.42
CA ASN A 1189 -18.65 -38.44 -4.85
C ASN A 1189 -19.75 -37.54 -5.45
N GLY A 1190 -20.34 -36.64 -4.66
CA GLY A 1190 -21.44 -35.77 -5.06
C GLY A 1190 -22.85 -36.38 -4.99
N THR A 1191 -23.02 -37.64 -4.55
CA THR A 1191 -24.38 -38.22 -4.43
C THR A 1191 -25.06 -37.79 -3.12
N PRO A 1192 -26.38 -37.48 -3.14
CA PRO A 1192 -27.12 -37.15 -1.93
C PRO A 1192 -27.29 -38.37 -1.02
N SER A 1193 -27.03 -38.19 0.27
CA SER A 1193 -27.06 -39.24 1.29
C SER A 1193 -28.47 -39.57 1.82
N GLY A 1194 -29.50 -38.82 1.41
CA GLY A 1194 -30.86 -38.89 1.96
C GLY A 1194 -31.02 -38.27 3.36
N GLU A 1195 -29.94 -38.17 4.14
CA GLU A 1195 -29.91 -37.55 5.47
C GLU A 1195 -29.72 -36.02 5.43
N PHE A 1196 -30.01 -35.37 6.55
CA PHE A 1196 -29.77 -33.93 6.76
C PHE A 1196 -28.77 -33.68 7.88
N LEU A 1197 -27.74 -32.89 7.59
CA LEU A 1197 -26.85 -32.27 8.57
C LEU A 1197 -27.65 -31.21 9.36
N LYS A 1198 -27.87 -31.44 10.65
CA LYS A 1198 -28.51 -30.47 11.56
C LYS A 1198 -27.44 -29.48 12.05
N VAL A 1199 -27.61 -28.20 11.75
CA VAL A 1199 -26.69 -27.12 12.14
C VAL A 1199 -27.36 -26.14 13.08
N GLU A 1200 -26.73 -25.86 14.22
CA GLU A 1200 -27.15 -24.84 15.19
C GLU A 1200 -26.96 -23.42 14.61
N PRO A 1201 -28.01 -22.57 14.54
CA PRO A 1201 -27.91 -21.27 13.86
C PRO A 1201 -26.90 -20.29 14.47
N LEU A 1202 -26.74 -20.24 15.80
CA LEU A 1202 -25.81 -19.30 16.42
C LEU A 1202 -24.35 -19.69 16.14
N SER A 1203 -24.02 -20.98 16.27
CA SER A 1203 -22.71 -21.53 15.93
C SER A 1203 -22.38 -21.32 14.44
N LEU A 1204 -23.38 -21.41 13.55
CA LEU A 1204 -23.21 -21.05 12.13
C LEU A 1204 -23.02 -19.55 11.91
N MET A 1205 -23.83 -18.69 12.53
CA MET A 1205 -23.70 -17.22 12.45
C MET A 1205 -22.32 -16.76 12.97
N PHE A 1206 -21.82 -17.41 14.01
CA PHE A 1206 -20.49 -17.16 14.55
C PHE A 1206 -19.39 -17.51 13.53
N LEU A 1207 -19.37 -18.74 13.02
CA LEU A 1207 -18.42 -19.17 11.98
C LEU A 1207 -18.52 -18.27 10.74
N LEU A 1208 -19.73 -17.93 10.31
CA LEU A 1208 -19.98 -17.00 9.21
C LEU A 1208 -19.40 -15.61 9.49
N SER A 1209 -19.49 -15.08 10.72
CA SER A 1209 -18.96 -13.76 11.04
C SER A 1209 -17.44 -13.67 10.90
N PHE A 1210 -16.71 -14.72 11.34
CA PHE A 1210 -15.26 -14.82 11.18
C PHE A 1210 -14.86 -15.14 9.73
N ALA A 1211 -15.62 -16.01 9.05
CA ALA A 1211 -15.43 -16.30 7.62
C ALA A 1211 -15.62 -15.03 6.77
N VAL A 1212 -16.65 -14.22 7.03
CA VAL A 1212 -16.91 -12.96 6.33
C VAL A 1212 -15.81 -11.93 6.62
N LEU A 1213 -15.34 -11.80 7.87
CA LEU A 1213 -14.23 -10.91 8.19
C LEU A 1213 -12.95 -11.32 7.44
N LEU A 1214 -12.58 -12.59 7.50
CA LEU A 1214 -11.40 -13.14 6.83
C LEU A 1214 -11.51 -13.03 5.30
N PHE A 1215 -12.68 -13.33 4.72
CA PHE A 1215 -12.94 -13.22 3.28
C PHE A 1215 -12.92 -11.77 2.79
N ILE A 1216 -13.46 -10.83 3.57
CA ILE A 1216 -13.36 -9.38 3.31
C ILE A 1216 -11.90 -8.94 3.27
N GLN A 1217 -11.08 -9.38 4.24
CA GLN A 1217 -9.65 -9.07 4.27
C GLN A 1217 -8.88 -9.74 3.12
N PHE A 1218 -9.23 -10.98 2.76
CA PHE A 1218 -8.64 -11.72 1.64
C PHE A 1218 -8.96 -11.06 0.29
N LEU A 1219 -10.21 -10.66 0.04
CA LEU A 1219 -10.59 -9.89 -1.16
C LEU A 1219 -9.87 -8.53 -1.21
N ALA A 1220 -9.72 -7.85 -0.08
CA ALA A 1220 -8.95 -6.61 0.00
C ALA A 1220 -7.45 -6.86 -0.29
N MET A 1221 -6.88 -7.97 0.19
CA MET A 1221 -5.51 -8.39 -0.12
C MET A 1221 -5.32 -8.69 -1.61
N LEU A 1222 -6.23 -9.44 -2.24
CA LEU A 1222 -6.19 -9.69 -3.69
C LEU A 1222 -6.24 -8.36 -4.48
N TYR A 1223 -7.10 -7.43 -4.10
CA TYR A 1223 -7.21 -6.11 -4.73
C TYR A 1223 -5.99 -5.20 -4.48
N HIS A 1224 -5.38 -5.29 -3.31
CA HIS A 1224 -4.13 -4.59 -2.98
C HIS A 1224 -2.95 -5.16 -3.76
N ARG A 1225 -2.77 -6.49 -3.79
CA ARG A 1225 -1.75 -7.14 -4.62
C ARG A 1225 -1.99 -6.83 -6.10
N TYR A 1226 -3.23 -6.86 -6.62
CA TYR A 1226 -3.54 -6.44 -7.99
C TYR A 1226 -3.11 -4.99 -8.31
N LYS A 1227 -3.15 -4.06 -7.35
CA LYS A 1227 -2.63 -2.69 -7.53
C LYS A 1227 -1.12 -2.58 -7.43
N HIS A 1228 -0.48 -3.28 -6.48
CA HIS A 1228 0.95 -3.17 -6.21
C HIS A 1228 1.82 -4.17 -6.99
N ALA A 1229 1.22 -5.17 -7.64
CA ALA A 1229 1.88 -6.11 -8.54
C ALA A 1229 2.35 -5.45 -9.84
N GLU A 1230 1.69 -4.38 -10.29
CA GLU A 1230 2.20 -3.51 -11.37
C GLU A 1230 3.59 -2.91 -11.05
N PHE A 1231 3.97 -2.86 -9.77
CA PHE A 1231 5.31 -2.45 -9.29
C PHE A 1231 6.29 -3.61 -9.05
N THR A 1232 5.88 -4.89 -9.15
CA THR A 1232 6.69 -6.05 -8.68
C THR A 1232 6.61 -7.34 -9.51
N SER A 1233 5.68 -7.50 -10.45
CA SER A 1233 5.43 -8.78 -11.15
C SER A 1233 6.58 -9.34 -11.99
N PHE A 1234 7.60 -8.53 -12.35
CA PHE A 1234 8.67 -8.97 -13.25
C PHE A 1234 9.86 -9.69 -12.59
N GLN A 1235 9.87 -9.86 -11.25
CA GLN A 1235 10.89 -10.67 -10.57
C GLN A 1235 10.42 -12.07 -10.12
N ILE A 1236 9.12 -12.31 -10.03
CA ILE A 1236 8.58 -13.44 -9.23
C ILE A 1236 8.27 -14.71 -10.04
N LEU A 1237 7.92 -14.61 -11.32
CA LEU A 1237 7.27 -15.71 -12.05
C LEU A 1237 8.18 -16.62 -12.90
N LEU A 1238 9.50 -16.39 -12.95
CA LEU A 1238 10.39 -17.11 -13.89
C LEU A 1238 11.74 -17.65 -13.37
N PHE A 1239 12.20 -17.31 -12.16
CA PHE A 1239 13.50 -17.81 -11.67
C PHE A 1239 13.47 -18.27 -10.19
N PRO A 1240 13.16 -19.56 -9.94
CA PRO A 1240 13.32 -20.20 -8.63
C PRO A 1240 14.73 -20.77 -8.38
N ALA A 1241 15.64 -20.69 -9.36
CA ALA A 1241 16.96 -21.31 -9.34
C ALA A 1241 18.05 -20.36 -9.88
N VAL A 1242 19.32 -20.71 -9.61
CA VAL A 1242 20.54 -19.92 -9.91
C VAL A 1242 20.72 -18.68 -9.02
N LYS A 1243 20.87 -18.95 -7.71
CA LYS A 1243 21.89 -18.31 -6.87
C LYS A 1243 22.53 -19.35 -5.95
N ILE A 1244 23.52 -20.04 -6.52
CA ILE A 1244 24.75 -20.44 -5.83
C ILE A 1244 25.79 -19.41 -6.26
#